data_AF-A0A6C0H3Z6-F1
#
_entry.id   AF-A0A6C0H3Z6-F1
#
_cell.length_a   1.000
_cell.length_b   1.000
_cell.length_c   1.000
_cell.angle_alpha   90.00
_cell.angle_beta   90.00
_cell.angle_gamma   90.00
#
_symmetry.space_group_name_H-M   'P 1'
#
loop_
_entity.id
_entity.type
_entity.pdbx_description
1 polymer ?
#
loop_
_entity_poly.entity_id
_entity_poly.type
_entity_poly.pdbx_seq_one_letter_code
_entity_poly.pdbx_strand_id
1 'polypeptide(L)'
;MTNVQRKIQPVTQRFKLDESTCNELKELTPNFGFNGLGELVFRRTYSRNNEDWCDVVIRVVEGCMSIRKEHFHRSSLYWNDNERQSFARNMALSLFRMEWLPPGRGLWMMGTEFTYERGSMSLNNCFSVNTNFWTNKGLKSFRDFQDGDSVIVRGKRSWMPATVKSFGTQELYKLTLKRDSRYINLFTTAKHRWIVKNQEIKTTDELDTNCELESFERIYSNTDNYKSVDTEGFQDGVNFAIDSKSNSLPSLNREKEYLFDFLSGIFSIKGFNKSSKIIYWMGEKNGYILQWVRDVLFMLDITTSDVKYGVAPEKDFPSNYIIVDEDFSTNWNVFSVELTDREEEVWCVVEPTFEEFTLENGILTKNCSATDTAEDFVHSAEWTMDGLMNGVGVGFTTNWRGEASIPDKKDSEIFVIPDSREGWVESLIKLMCSYINSPRYGKNKFPIFDYSQIRAHGEPIKGFGGTASGFDPLKQMHERIESYLDAFCIGRLQCTSKTWKEFKSEDLEQATSEWREVEVEVDKPYSHTRLVADVFNAIGACVVAGNVRRSAEISLGYVDDKDFMNLKNYEINPERSAIGWLSNNSVVLRADNGYKDFSYIPELARRILDNGEPGMINLYNIQKYGRSGKELPDEATMVNPCAEIALSNWELCNLSEVFPPRCSDPEKFYKGLEYATFYASTVSLLPTHRPETNAVIAKNRRIGVSISGIAQWASKSDSEEWGQMNYTKMITFLRKGYKVVRETNTRLAKEAGVPAAVRVTTVKPSGSISLLAGCTPGVHYPVSRYAIRRVRIGMTSPLVEPLIAAGVPHEKDIVSENTYVFEFVIDHGDVRPCEDVSPWEQFSVVQMMQKHYADNCVSATIYFDKEKDGPEVESMLAMFIPNLKSVSMLPHSGHGYAQAPYEKISLDEYNRRKNEFKPIDYKSVKNNVPSGSKFCSGDTCEL
;
A
#
# COMPACT_ATOMS: atom_id res chain seq x y z
N MET A 1 0.40 30.43 10.56
CA MET A 1 -0.93 29.81 10.46
C MET A 1 -0.99 29.17 9.08
N THR A 2 -0.94 27.84 8.86
CA THR A 2 -0.83 26.68 9.77
C THR A 2 -2.00 26.50 10.77
N ASN A 3 -2.75 25.39 10.84
CA ASN A 3 -2.75 24.13 10.07
C ASN A 3 -4.22 23.64 9.86
N VAL A 4 -4.79 23.81 8.66
CA VAL A 4 -6.25 23.70 8.35
C VAL A 4 -6.42 23.37 6.84
N GLN A 5 -7.20 22.41 6.28
CA GLN A 5 -8.44 21.61 6.50
C GLN A 5 -9.85 22.27 6.26
N ARG A 6 -10.86 21.50 5.72
CA ARG A 6 -12.35 21.63 5.44
C ARG A 6 -13.01 20.50 6.24
N LYS A 7 -14.34 20.42 6.26
CA LYS A 7 -15.07 19.21 6.69
C LYS A 7 -15.78 18.54 5.52
N ILE A 8 -15.64 17.21 5.44
CA ILE A 8 -16.39 16.36 4.52
C ILE A 8 -17.87 16.41 4.94
N GLN A 9 -18.77 16.44 3.96
CA GLN A 9 -20.18 16.15 4.22
C GLN A 9 -20.33 14.67 4.61
N PRO A 10 -20.76 14.34 5.84
CA PRO A 10 -20.91 12.96 6.28
C PRO A 10 -21.99 12.24 5.46
N VAL A 11 -21.76 11.01 5.02
CA VAL A 11 -22.82 10.19 4.39
C VAL A 11 -23.93 10.01 5.42
N THR A 12 -25.17 10.37 5.07
CA THR A 12 -26.35 10.33 5.96
C THR A 12 -27.35 9.25 5.52
N GLN A 13 -27.50 9.06 4.22
CA GLN A 13 -28.26 7.96 3.66
C GLN A 13 -27.61 6.63 4.04
N ARG A 14 -28.42 5.69 4.51
CA ARG A 14 -28.01 4.30 4.78
C ARG A 14 -28.77 3.38 3.85
N PHE A 15 -28.09 2.35 3.37
CA PHE A 15 -28.67 1.16 2.76
C PHE A 15 -28.49 0.01 3.75
N LYS A 16 -29.48 -0.88 3.82
CA LYS A 16 -29.45 -2.07 4.68
C LYS A 16 -29.77 -3.31 3.84
N LEU A 17 -29.04 -4.40 4.07
CA LEU A 17 -29.35 -5.69 3.44
C LEU A 17 -30.62 -6.27 4.08
N ASP A 18 -31.44 -6.96 3.28
CA ASP A 18 -32.62 -7.67 3.81
C ASP A 18 -32.22 -8.68 4.88
N GLU A 19 -33.04 -8.85 5.91
CA GLU A 19 -32.75 -9.73 7.06
C GLU A 19 -32.52 -11.20 6.63
N SER A 20 -33.25 -11.66 5.61
CA SER A 20 -33.05 -12.97 4.98
C SER A 20 -31.64 -13.16 4.43
N THR A 21 -31.07 -12.13 3.79
CA THR A 21 -29.67 -12.13 3.32
C THR A 21 -28.70 -12.14 4.50
N CYS A 22 -28.98 -11.35 5.54
CA CYS A 22 -28.14 -11.28 6.72
C CYS A 22 -28.12 -12.60 7.51
N ASN A 23 -29.20 -13.39 7.46
CA ASN A 23 -29.27 -14.69 8.13
C ASN A 23 -28.65 -15.80 7.26
N GLU A 24 -28.87 -15.80 5.94
CA GLU A 24 -28.15 -16.66 4.99
C GLU A 24 -26.62 -16.54 5.16
N LEU A 25 -26.10 -15.30 5.26
CA LEU A 25 -24.67 -15.04 5.46
C LEU A 25 -24.11 -15.55 6.80
N LYS A 26 -24.95 -15.77 7.82
CA LYS A 26 -24.53 -16.31 9.14
C LYS A 26 -24.58 -17.84 9.19
N GLU A 27 -25.41 -18.46 8.34
CA GLU A 27 -25.49 -19.93 8.20
C GLU A 27 -24.33 -20.48 7.36
N LEU A 28 -23.72 -19.66 6.49
CA LEU A 28 -22.53 -20.02 5.73
C LEU A 28 -21.28 -20.11 6.62
N THR A 29 -20.46 -21.14 6.38
CA THR A 29 -19.12 -21.26 6.99
C THR A 29 -18.07 -20.56 6.11
N PRO A 30 -17.22 -19.66 6.64
CA PRO A 30 -16.17 -19.01 5.86
C PRO A 30 -15.05 -19.98 5.53
N ASN A 31 -14.66 -20.04 4.25
CA ASN A 31 -13.52 -20.82 3.79
C ASN A 31 -12.28 -19.91 3.74
N PHE A 32 -11.56 -19.79 4.85
CA PHE A 32 -10.31 -19.02 4.95
C PHE A 32 -9.11 -19.79 4.37
N GLY A 33 -8.06 -19.07 3.96
CA GLY A 33 -6.82 -19.68 3.46
C GLY A 33 -6.07 -20.60 4.43
N PHE A 34 -5.43 -21.64 3.89
CA PHE A 34 -4.37 -22.50 4.48
C PHE A 34 -4.56 -22.82 5.95
N ASN A 35 -5.41 -23.82 6.21
CA ASN A 35 -5.47 -24.53 7.50
C ASN A 35 -5.49 -23.61 8.75
N GLY A 36 -6.21 -22.48 8.67
CA GLY A 36 -6.35 -21.52 9.78
C GLY A 36 -5.41 -20.29 9.72
N LEU A 37 -4.44 -20.23 8.81
CA LEU A 37 -3.59 -19.04 8.63
C LEU A 37 -4.38 -17.85 8.08
N GLY A 38 -5.25 -18.08 7.10
CA GLY A 38 -6.14 -17.04 6.56
C GLY A 38 -7.09 -16.49 7.63
N GLU A 39 -7.55 -17.33 8.56
CA GLU A 39 -8.33 -16.88 9.71
C GLU A 39 -7.45 -16.16 10.74
N LEU A 40 -6.22 -16.61 11.02
CA LEU A 40 -5.31 -15.85 11.87
C LEU A 40 -5.07 -14.45 11.26
N VAL A 41 -4.87 -14.36 9.94
CA VAL A 41 -4.70 -13.10 9.21
C VAL A 41 -5.97 -12.24 9.29
N PHE A 42 -7.16 -12.83 9.18
CA PHE A 42 -8.44 -12.17 9.46
C PHE A 42 -8.48 -11.60 10.88
N ARG A 43 -8.36 -12.45 11.89
CA ARG A 43 -8.45 -12.11 13.32
C ARG A 43 -7.40 -11.08 13.71
N ARG A 44 -6.16 -11.15 13.19
CA ARG A 44 -5.06 -10.22 13.51
C ARG A 44 -5.01 -8.93 12.67
N THR A 45 -5.89 -8.74 11.68
CA THR A 45 -5.78 -7.60 10.74
C THR A 45 -7.10 -6.93 10.35
N TYR A 46 -8.19 -7.69 10.25
CA TYR A 46 -9.44 -7.27 9.60
C TYR A 46 -10.70 -7.47 10.45
N SER A 47 -10.74 -8.51 11.30
CA SER A 47 -11.75 -8.70 12.34
C SER A 47 -11.61 -7.65 13.42
N ARG A 48 -12.73 -7.07 13.86
CA ARG A 48 -12.72 -5.88 14.71
C ARG A 48 -13.53 -6.14 15.94
N ASN A 49 -12.86 -6.13 17.09
CA ASN A 49 -13.48 -6.48 18.37
C ASN A 49 -14.07 -7.91 18.32
N ASN A 50 -13.44 -8.77 17.51
CA ASN A 50 -13.80 -10.13 17.14
C ASN A 50 -15.07 -10.30 16.27
N GLU A 51 -15.43 -9.33 15.41
CA GLU A 51 -16.33 -9.54 14.25
C GLU A 51 -16.03 -10.85 13.53
N ASP A 52 -17.06 -11.63 13.21
CA ASP A 52 -16.96 -12.78 12.32
C ASP A 52 -17.00 -12.33 10.85
N TRP A 53 -16.73 -13.26 9.92
CA TRP A 53 -16.59 -12.92 8.50
C TRP A 53 -17.88 -12.36 7.89
N CYS A 54 -19.04 -12.89 8.31
CA CYS A 54 -20.36 -12.41 7.90
C CYS A 54 -20.61 -10.95 8.30
N ASP A 55 -20.16 -10.51 9.49
CA ASP A 55 -20.32 -9.13 9.96
C ASP A 55 -19.51 -8.16 9.08
N VAL A 56 -18.27 -8.52 8.77
CA VAL A 56 -17.41 -7.74 7.85
C VAL A 56 -18.02 -7.68 6.46
N VAL A 57 -18.57 -8.78 5.95
CA VAL A 57 -19.25 -8.85 4.65
C VAL A 57 -20.46 -7.91 4.60
N ILE A 58 -21.37 -8.02 5.56
CA ILE A 58 -22.59 -7.20 5.65
C ILE A 58 -22.19 -5.72 5.72
N ARG A 59 -21.31 -5.37 6.65
CA ARG A 59 -20.84 -4.00 6.87
C ARG A 59 -20.17 -3.41 5.63
N VAL A 60 -19.28 -4.15 4.96
CA VAL A 60 -18.63 -3.68 3.72
C VAL A 60 -19.65 -3.40 2.61
N VAL A 61 -20.63 -4.29 2.40
CA VAL A 61 -21.60 -4.12 1.31
C VAL A 61 -22.59 -3.01 1.61
N GLU A 62 -23.19 -2.99 2.81
CA GLU A 62 -24.05 -1.89 3.26
C GLU A 62 -23.33 -0.54 3.17
N GLY A 63 -22.05 -0.51 3.50
CA GLY A 63 -21.19 0.65 3.36
C GLY A 63 -21.11 1.18 1.95
N CYS A 64 -20.77 0.30 1.01
CA CYS A 64 -20.68 0.67 -0.38
C CYS A 64 -22.04 1.19 -0.88
N MET A 65 -23.11 0.45 -0.61
CA MET A 65 -24.46 0.84 -1.04
C MET A 65 -24.88 2.19 -0.43
N SER A 66 -24.56 2.44 0.85
CA SER A 66 -24.86 3.70 1.55
C SER A 66 -24.15 4.92 0.94
N ILE A 67 -22.85 4.79 0.63
CA ILE A 67 -22.07 5.86 -0.01
C ILE A 67 -22.63 6.18 -1.40
N ARG A 68 -23.02 5.16 -2.16
CA ARG A 68 -23.60 5.37 -3.49
C ARG A 68 -24.97 6.04 -3.40
N LYS A 69 -25.82 5.57 -2.48
CA LYS A 69 -27.12 6.17 -2.17
C LYS A 69 -27.00 7.64 -1.79
N GLU A 70 -26.03 7.99 -0.94
CA GLU A 70 -25.74 9.38 -0.57
C GLU A 70 -25.33 10.23 -1.77
N HIS A 71 -24.38 9.76 -2.61
CA HIS A 71 -23.98 10.53 -3.78
C HIS A 71 -25.14 10.75 -4.74
N PHE A 72 -26.00 9.74 -4.93
CA PHE A 72 -27.20 9.85 -5.76
C PHE A 72 -28.18 10.88 -5.17
N HIS A 73 -28.48 10.79 -3.87
CA HIS A 73 -29.32 11.74 -3.15
C HIS A 73 -28.78 13.19 -3.24
N ARG A 74 -27.48 13.40 -2.96
CA ARG A 74 -26.79 14.70 -3.07
C ARG A 74 -26.63 15.23 -4.51
N SER A 75 -27.08 14.47 -5.51
CA SER A 75 -27.02 14.83 -6.93
C SER A 75 -28.40 14.75 -7.59
N SER A 76 -29.46 14.58 -6.80
CA SER A 76 -30.86 14.43 -7.26
C SER A 76 -31.08 13.29 -8.27
N LEU A 77 -30.31 12.21 -8.15
CA LEU A 77 -30.38 11.01 -8.99
C LEU A 77 -31.31 9.97 -8.38
N TYR A 78 -32.04 9.22 -9.23
CA TYR A 78 -32.98 8.20 -8.77
C TYR A 78 -32.27 7.02 -8.06
N TRP A 79 -32.75 6.69 -6.87
CA TRP A 79 -32.32 5.54 -6.10
C TRP A 79 -33.53 4.87 -5.42
N ASN A 80 -33.56 3.55 -5.43
CA ASN A 80 -34.56 2.71 -4.79
C ASN A 80 -33.84 1.53 -4.11
N ASP A 81 -34.06 1.31 -2.82
CA ASP A 81 -33.38 0.23 -2.08
C ASP A 81 -33.83 -1.15 -2.57
N ASN A 82 -35.13 -1.34 -2.81
CA ASN A 82 -35.72 -2.63 -3.19
C ASN A 82 -35.18 -3.14 -4.53
N GLU A 83 -35.02 -2.24 -5.51
CA GLU A 83 -34.39 -2.55 -6.81
C GLU A 83 -32.92 -2.96 -6.67
N ARG A 84 -32.25 -2.52 -5.59
CA ARG A 84 -30.83 -2.71 -5.36
C ARG A 84 -30.51 -3.88 -4.41
N GLN A 85 -31.48 -4.43 -3.68
CA GLN A 85 -31.28 -5.58 -2.78
C GLN A 85 -30.69 -6.80 -3.47
N SER A 86 -31.22 -7.20 -4.63
CA SER A 86 -30.71 -8.36 -5.38
C SER A 86 -29.23 -8.20 -5.78
N PHE A 87 -28.82 -6.98 -6.17
CA PHE A 87 -27.43 -6.68 -6.45
C PHE A 87 -26.57 -6.77 -5.17
N ALA A 88 -27.02 -6.14 -4.08
CA ALA A 88 -26.30 -6.12 -2.80
C ALA A 88 -26.16 -7.52 -2.17
N ARG A 89 -27.21 -8.35 -2.19
CA ARG A 89 -27.15 -9.75 -1.74
C ARG A 89 -26.10 -10.55 -2.50
N ASN A 90 -26.13 -10.48 -3.83
CA ASN A 90 -25.19 -11.24 -4.65
C ASN A 90 -23.74 -10.71 -4.49
N MET A 91 -23.57 -9.39 -4.35
CA MET A 91 -22.31 -8.73 -3.97
C MET A 91 -21.77 -9.23 -2.62
N ALA A 92 -22.64 -9.42 -1.62
CA ALA A 92 -22.30 -9.91 -0.30
C ALA A 92 -21.94 -11.40 -0.29
N LEU A 93 -22.72 -12.26 -0.95
CA LEU A 93 -22.38 -13.69 -1.12
C LEU A 93 -21.06 -13.89 -1.86
N SER A 94 -20.77 -12.98 -2.81
CA SER A 94 -19.52 -12.94 -3.56
C SER A 94 -18.35 -12.50 -2.68
N LEU A 95 -18.50 -11.48 -1.84
CA LEU A 95 -17.46 -11.12 -0.87
C LEU A 95 -17.27 -12.21 0.20
N PHE A 96 -18.35 -12.84 0.65
CA PHE A 96 -18.30 -13.90 1.68
C PHE A 96 -17.44 -15.09 1.25
N ARG A 97 -17.59 -15.57 0.02
CA ARG A 97 -16.74 -16.65 -0.52
C ARG A 97 -15.36 -16.14 -0.96
N MET A 98 -15.05 -14.88 -0.69
CA MET A 98 -13.80 -14.22 -1.08
C MET A 98 -13.61 -14.29 -2.60
N GLU A 99 -14.72 -14.16 -3.34
CA GLU A 99 -14.73 -14.05 -4.80
C GLU A 99 -13.97 -12.76 -5.20
N TRP A 100 -14.36 -11.67 -4.55
CA TRP A 100 -13.67 -10.39 -4.53
C TRP A 100 -13.52 -9.92 -3.08
N LEU A 101 -12.55 -9.05 -2.80
CA LEU A 101 -12.38 -8.40 -1.50
C LEU A 101 -11.99 -6.93 -1.66
N PRO A 102 -12.54 -5.99 -0.85
CA PRO A 102 -11.94 -4.67 -0.71
C PRO A 102 -10.51 -4.79 -0.13
N PRO A 103 -9.65 -3.75 -0.22
CA PRO A 103 -8.26 -3.88 0.16
C PRO A 103 -8.19 -4.00 1.68
N GLY A 104 -7.01 -4.30 2.25
CA GLY A 104 -6.88 -4.45 3.71
C GLY A 104 -7.31 -3.21 4.49
N ARG A 105 -7.26 -2.05 3.82
CA ARG A 105 -7.94 -0.83 4.24
C ARG A 105 -9.47 -0.99 4.17
N GLY A 106 -10.06 -1.24 3.02
CA GLY A 106 -11.51 -1.38 2.83
C GLY A 106 -12.22 -2.45 3.66
N LEU A 107 -11.64 -3.63 3.93
CA LEU A 107 -12.23 -4.60 4.88
C LEU A 107 -12.35 -4.01 6.28
N TRP A 108 -11.27 -3.39 6.73
CA TRP A 108 -11.23 -2.64 7.98
C TRP A 108 -12.17 -1.44 7.95
N MET A 109 -12.36 -0.79 6.80
CA MET A 109 -12.98 0.53 6.70
C MET A 109 -14.46 0.58 6.37
N MET A 110 -14.90 -0.21 5.40
CA MET A 110 -16.11 0.10 4.65
C MET A 110 -17.37 -0.10 5.50
N GLY A 111 -18.34 0.81 5.31
CA GLY A 111 -19.63 0.81 6.01
C GLY A 111 -19.59 1.11 7.49
N THR A 112 -18.65 1.96 7.86
CA THR A 112 -18.47 2.39 9.24
C THR A 112 -18.93 3.83 9.40
N GLU A 113 -19.40 4.21 10.59
CA GLU A 113 -19.88 5.59 10.81
C GLU A 113 -18.79 6.63 10.56
N PHE A 114 -17.56 6.36 11.01
CA PHE A 114 -16.37 7.10 10.56
C PHE A 114 -16.32 7.07 9.01
N THR A 115 -16.52 5.93 8.32
CA THR A 115 -16.30 5.89 6.86
C THR A 115 -17.11 6.92 6.09
N TYR A 116 -18.30 7.17 6.61
CA TYR A 116 -19.23 8.15 6.12
C TYR A 116 -18.75 9.59 6.36
N GLU A 117 -18.04 9.85 7.47
CA GLU A 117 -17.83 11.16 8.08
C GLU A 117 -16.63 11.98 7.58
N ARG A 118 -15.43 11.39 7.41
CA ARG A 118 -14.40 11.97 6.50
C ARG A 118 -14.11 11.04 5.30
N GLY A 119 -15.19 10.44 4.79
CA GLY A 119 -15.38 10.10 3.39
C GLY A 119 -14.34 9.20 2.75
N SER A 120 -13.86 9.51 1.54
CA SER A 120 -13.11 8.55 0.75
C SER A 120 -11.71 8.32 1.25
N MET A 121 -11.08 9.28 1.90
CA MET A 121 -9.93 9.12 2.80
C MET A 121 -10.42 9.20 4.25
N SER A 122 -11.42 8.34 4.45
CA SER A 122 -11.57 7.48 5.61
C SER A 122 -11.54 6.02 5.16
N LEU A 123 -12.32 5.62 4.14
CA LEU A 123 -12.08 4.43 3.28
C LEU A 123 -10.63 4.37 2.82
N ASN A 124 -9.98 5.54 2.93
CA ASN A 124 -8.57 5.75 2.87
C ASN A 124 -7.88 6.63 3.99
N ASN A 125 -8.51 7.15 5.12
CA ASN A 125 -7.90 7.65 6.44
C ASN A 125 -8.59 8.41 7.72
N CYS A 126 -9.76 9.15 7.88
CA CYS A 126 -10.18 9.91 9.18
C CYS A 126 -11.73 10.26 9.52
N PHE A 127 -12.20 10.72 10.76
CA PHE A 127 -13.63 10.97 11.35
C PHE A 127 -13.84 12.17 12.39
N SER A 128 -14.97 12.62 13.06
CA SER A 128 -16.49 12.55 13.03
C SER A 128 -17.21 12.97 14.39
N VAL A 129 -18.56 12.80 14.68
CA VAL A 129 -19.26 13.27 15.97
C VAL A 129 -20.45 12.49 16.62
N ASN A 130 -21.48 11.98 15.91
CA ASN A 130 -22.49 11.10 16.56
C ASN A 130 -21.90 9.71 16.82
N THR A 131 -20.76 9.47 16.18
CA THR A 131 -19.95 8.27 16.15
C THR A 131 -19.63 7.82 17.55
N ASN A 132 -20.01 6.59 17.85
CA ASN A 132 -19.58 5.96 19.08
C ASN A 132 -18.07 5.68 18.99
N PHE A 133 -17.41 5.35 20.09
CA PHE A 133 -15.99 5.05 20.11
C PHE A 133 -15.64 3.96 21.09
N TRP A 134 -14.56 3.26 20.75
CA TRP A 134 -14.02 2.21 21.59
C TRP A 134 -13.37 2.83 22.81
N THR A 135 -13.98 2.52 23.96
CA THR A 135 -13.44 2.78 25.29
C THR A 135 -13.13 1.46 25.99
N ASN A 136 -12.30 1.49 27.03
CA ASN A 136 -12.01 0.32 27.85
C ASN A 136 -13.25 -0.23 28.58
N LYS A 137 -14.36 0.52 28.56
CA LYS A 137 -15.69 0.13 29.05
C LYS A 137 -16.64 -0.29 27.89
N GLY A 138 -16.11 -0.50 26.69
CA GLY A 138 -16.86 -0.87 25.50
C GLY A 138 -17.19 0.33 24.59
N LEU A 139 -18.23 0.14 23.78
CA LEU A 139 -18.66 1.10 22.78
C LEU A 139 -19.50 2.22 23.40
N LYS A 140 -19.09 3.47 23.18
CA LYS A 140 -19.69 4.63 23.85
C LYS A 140 -19.83 5.82 22.90
N SER A 141 -21.03 6.41 22.86
CA SER A 141 -21.25 7.69 22.21
C SER A 141 -20.56 8.82 22.99
N PHE A 142 -20.35 9.96 22.35
CA PHE A 142 -20.04 11.18 23.08
C PHE A 142 -21.13 11.58 24.09
N ARG A 143 -22.37 11.14 23.83
CA ARG A 143 -23.56 11.33 24.68
C ARG A 143 -23.57 10.49 25.96
N ASP A 144 -22.58 9.63 26.18
CA ASP A 144 -22.54 8.67 27.30
C ASP A 144 -21.68 9.12 28.51
N PHE A 145 -21.24 10.38 28.55
CA PHE A 145 -20.25 10.91 29.51
C PHE A 145 -20.66 12.26 30.11
N GLN A 146 -19.91 12.75 31.11
CA GLN A 146 -19.98 14.13 31.64
C GLN A 146 -18.67 14.91 31.36
N ASP A 147 -18.66 16.26 31.43
CA ASP A 147 -17.41 17.01 31.21
C ASP A 147 -16.34 16.62 32.24
N GLY A 148 -15.13 16.37 31.73
CA GLY A 148 -13.99 15.98 32.56
C GLY A 148 -13.93 14.47 32.82
N ASP A 149 -14.87 13.66 32.30
CA ASP A 149 -14.85 12.21 32.49
C ASP A 149 -13.58 11.60 31.91
N SER A 150 -12.75 11.07 32.80
CA SER A 150 -11.57 10.30 32.39
C SER A 150 -12.00 8.92 31.87
N VAL A 151 -11.75 8.67 30.58
CA VAL A 151 -12.06 7.42 29.90
C VAL A 151 -10.85 6.93 29.12
N ILE A 152 -10.58 5.63 29.09
CA ILE A 152 -9.47 5.10 28.30
C ILE A 152 -10.02 4.72 26.91
N VAL A 153 -9.62 5.41 25.85
CA VAL A 153 -10.06 5.17 24.46
C VAL A 153 -9.08 4.27 23.69
N ARG A 154 -9.51 3.69 22.56
CA ARG A 154 -8.68 2.79 21.74
C ARG A 154 -7.93 3.52 20.62
N GLY A 155 -6.75 3.03 20.28
CA GLY A 155 -5.95 3.45 19.12
C GLY A 155 -5.29 2.29 18.35
N LYS A 156 -4.56 2.60 17.27
CA LYS A 156 -4.16 1.63 16.22
C LYS A 156 -3.29 0.49 16.73
N ARG A 157 -2.57 0.68 17.83
CA ARG A 157 -1.89 -0.41 18.54
C ARG A 157 -2.08 -0.43 20.07
N SER A 158 -2.80 0.53 20.68
CA SER A 158 -2.86 0.69 22.16
C SER A 158 -4.23 1.14 22.71
N TRP A 159 -4.44 1.01 24.02
CA TRP A 159 -5.54 1.61 24.80
C TRP A 159 -4.96 2.78 25.64
N MET A 160 -5.71 3.88 25.79
CA MET A 160 -5.13 5.24 25.84
C MET A 160 -5.93 6.17 26.76
N PRO A 161 -5.37 6.75 27.84
CA PRO A 161 -6.12 7.57 28.79
C PRO A 161 -6.52 8.92 28.18
N ALA A 162 -7.82 9.21 28.17
CA ALA A 162 -8.42 10.41 27.63
C ALA A 162 -9.34 11.09 28.63
N THR A 163 -9.70 12.33 28.33
CA THR A 163 -10.79 13.05 28.97
C THR A 163 -11.90 13.27 27.94
N VAL A 164 -13.10 12.74 28.15
CA VAL A 164 -14.27 13.21 27.42
C VAL A 164 -14.64 14.56 28.01
N LYS A 165 -14.73 15.57 27.16
CA LYS A 165 -15.10 16.92 27.57
C LYS A 165 -16.36 17.36 26.87
N SER A 166 -17.36 17.77 27.65
CA SER A 166 -18.39 18.69 27.20
C SER A 166 -17.83 20.09 27.38
N PHE A 167 -17.86 20.87 26.32
CA PHE A 167 -17.48 22.28 26.39
C PHE A 167 -18.68 23.13 26.83
N GLY A 168 -19.64 22.52 27.53
CA GLY A 168 -20.94 23.08 27.89
C GLY A 168 -21.97 22.99 26.76
N THR A 169 -23.23 23.17 27.13
CA THR A 169 -24.25 23.68 26.22
C THR A 169 -23.81 25.05 25.75
N GLN A 170 -23.60 25.21 24.45
CA GLN A 170 -23.30 26.49 23.83
C GLN A 170 -24.35 26.72 22.73
N GLU A 171 -24.75 27.97 22.53
CA GLU A 171 -25.55 28.35 21.36
C GLU A 171 -24.79 27.92 20.11
N LEU A 172 -25.40 27.04 19.31
CA LEU A 172 -24.75 26.55 18.11
C LEU A 172 -24.96 27.54 16.98
N TYR A 173 -23.85 28.09 16.52
CA TYR A 173 -23.76 28.73 15.23
C TYR A 173 -23.91 27.62 14.18
N LYS A 174 -25.02 27.67 13.45
CA LYS A 174 -25.23 26.92 12.23
C LYS A 174 -24.33 27.54 11.17
N LEU A 175 -23.13 26.99 11.04
CA LEU A 175 -22.24 27.31 9.93
C LEU A 175 -22.73 26.58 8.69
N THR A 176 -23.22 27.36 7.72
CA THR A 176 -23.54 26.88 6.38
C THR A 176 -22.29 26.98 5.50
N LEU A 177 -21.73 25.85 5.09
CA LEU A 177 -20.58 25.74 4.17
C LEU A 177 -21.06 25.44 2.75
N LYS A 178 -20.36 25.90 1.71
CA LYS A 178 -20.78 25.71 0.30
C LYS A 178 -19.62 25.26 -0.58
N ARG A 179 -19.70 24.06 -1.15
CA ARG A 179 -18.86 23.66 -2.30
C ARG A 179 -19.67 23.74 -3.57
N ASP A 180 -19.31 24.65 -4.48
CA ASP A 180 -19.94 24.80 -5.79
C ASP A 180 -21.46 25.02 -5.65
N SER A 181 -22.26 23.94 -5.75
CA SER A 181 -23.71 23.89 -5.51
C SER A 181 -24.15 23.19 -4.22
N ARG A 182 -23.29 22.42 -3.54
CA ARG A 182 -23.61 21.65 -2.32
C ARG A 182 -23.40 22.47 -1.05
N TYR A 183 -24.42 22.50 -0.18
CA TYR A 183 -24.37 23.17 1.13
C TYR A 183 -24.29 22.17 2.29
N ILE A 184 -23.51 22.46 3.34
CA ILE A 184 -23.47 21.71 4.61
C ILE A 184 -23.97 22.62 5.72
N ASN A 185 -24.95 22.19 6.50
CA ASN A 185 -25.28 22.82 7.79
C ASN A 185 -24.49 22.10 8.88
N LEU A 186 -23.59 22.80 9.58
CA LEU A 186 -22.82 22.26 10.69
C LEU A 186 -23.08 23.13 11.91
N PHE A 187 -23.74 22.55 12.91
CA PHE A 187 -24.05 23.21 14.17
C PHE A 187 -22.83 23.08 15.07
N THR A 188 -22.19 24.21 15.39
CA THR A 188 -20.98 24.26 16.19
C THR A 188 -20.96 25.50 17.07
N THR A 189 -20.30 25.41 18.22
CA THR A 189 -20.26 26.50 19.18
C THR A 189 -19.53 27.73 18.63
N ALA A 190 -19.79 28.91 19.20
CA ALA A 190 -19.07 30.15 18.90
C ALA A 190 -17.55 29.92 18.75
N LYS A 191 -16.91 29.36 19.78
CA LYS A 191 -15.46 29.13 19.84
C LYS A 191 -14.97 27.81 19.25
N HIS A 192 -15.78 27.09 18.47
CA HIS A 192 -15.30 25.98 17.67
C HIS A 192 -14.31 26.50 16.61
N ARG A 193 -13.05 26.09 16.68
CA ARG A 193 -12.02 26.50 15.72
C ARG A 193 -12.32 25.89 14.36
N TRP A 194 -12.68 26.77 13.44
CA TRP A 194 -12.77 26.45 12.04
C TRP A 194 -11.41 26.56 11.39
N ILE A 195 -11.46 26.28 10.11
CA ILE A 195 -10.48 25.56 9.33
C ILE A 195 -10.72 26.27 7.99
N VAL A 196 -9.83 27.12 7.43
CA VAL A 196 -10.15 28.10 6.34
C VAL A 196 -8.95 28.44 5.38
N LYS A 197 -9.10 29.45 4.50
CA LYS A 197 -8.15 29.78 3.40
C LYS A 197 -6.92 30.49 3.94
N ASN A 198 -5.81 30.41 3.21
CA ASN A 198 -4.49 30.94 3.62
C ASN A 198 -4.03 30.41 5.00
N GLN A 199 -4.62 29.28 5.42
CA GLN A 199 -4.43 28.59 6.68
C GLN A 199 -4.66 29.38 8.00
N GLU A 200 -5.47 30.45 7.99
CA GLU A 200 -5.69 31.36 9.14
C GLU A 200 -6.81 30.89 10.10
N ILE A 201 -6.52 30.42 11.32
CA ILE A 201 -7.60 29.92 12.24
C ILE A 201 -8.59 31.02 12.61
N LYS A 202 -9.89 30.75 12.39
CA LYS A 202 -11.03 31.54 12.88
C LYS A 202 -12.01 30.64 13.61
N THR A 203 -12.56 31.06 14.74
CA THR A 203 -13.68 30.35 15.37
C THR A 203 -15.01 30.65 14.66
N THR A 204 -16.09 29.92 14.97
CA THR A 204 -17.37 30.08 14.24
C THR A 204 -17.94 31.49 14.34
N ASP A 205 -17.80 32.14 15.49
CA ASP A 205 -18.19 33.55 15.70
C ASP A 205 -17.23 34.57 15.04
N GLU A 206 -16.08 34.11 14.53
CA GLU A 206 -15.09 34.88 13.76
C GLU A 206 -15.16 34.58 12.26
N LEU A 207 -16.02 33.65 11.82
CA LEU A 207 -16.26 33.36 10.42
C LEU A 207 -17.26 34.35 9.79
N ASP A 208 -16.97 34.73 8.56
CA ASP A 208 -17.85 35.51 7.70
C ASP A 208 -18.07 34.81 6.35
N THR A 209 -18.71 35.51 5.42
CA THR A 209 -18.99 35.00 4.06
C THR A 209 -17.76 34.94 3.15
N ASN A 210 -16.55 35.24 3.64
CA ASN A 210 -15.33 35.42 2.84
C ASN A 210 -14.28 34.29 3.05
N CYS A 211 -14.63 33.19 3.74
CA CYS A 211 -13.71 32.13 4.18
C CYS A 211 -13.69 30.85 3.27
N GLU A 212 -12.66 29.95 3.30
CA GLU A 212 -12.54 28.82 2.30
C GLU A 212 -11.47 27.67 2.56
N LEU A 213 -11.78 26.37 2.73
CA LEU A 213 -10.94 25.32 3.45
C LEU A 213 -10.31 24.01 2.71
N GLU A 214 -10.23 22.73 3.24
CA GLU A 214 -9.69 21.40 2.62
C GLU A 214 -10.17 19.91 3.13
N SER A 215 -10.88 18.91 2.46
CA SER A 215 -11.29 17.54 3.10
C SER A 215 -11.53 16.17 2.27
N PHE A 216 -10.98 14.91 2.60
CA PHE A 216 -10.23 13.64 1.98
C PHE A 216 -10.73 12.44 0.93
N GLU A 217 -9.97 11.98 -0.17
CA GLU A 217 -10.23 10.86 -1.23
C GLU A 217 -9.23 9.61 -1.56
N ARG A 218 -9.58 8.53 -2.38
CA ARG A 218 -8.77 7.53 -3.25
C ARG A 218 -9.66 6.48 -4.12
N ILE A 219 -9.26 5.67 -5.18
CA ILE A 219 -10.16 4.73 -6.05
C ILE A 219 -9.69 3.41 -6.93
N TYR A 220 -10.53 2.33 -7.30
CA TYR A 220 -10.29 0.95 -7.99
C TYR A 220 -11.30 0.24 -9.07
N SER A 221 -10.90 -0.62 -10.08
CA SER A 221 -11.77 -1.31 -11.18
C SER A 221 -11.21 -2.33 -12.29
N ASN A 222 -12.05 -3.08 -13.06
CA ASN A 222 -11.81 -3.93 -14.30
C ASN A 222 -11.53 -5.47 -14.28
N THR A 223 -12.10 -6.22 -15.27
CA THR A 223 -12.70 -7.61 -15.20
C THR A 223 -11.98 -8.87 -15.83
N ASP A 224 -12.44 -10.14 -16.05
CA ASP A 224 -13.79 -10.79 -16.25
C ASP A 224 -13.98 -12.30 -16.09
N ASN A 225 -13.03 -13.21 -16.37
CA ASN A 225 -13.30 -14.64 -16.12
C ASN A 225 -12.37 -15.24 -15.05
N TYR A 226 -12.93 -15.82 -13.96
CA TYR A 226 -12.36 -16.39 -12.69
C TYR A 226 -12.02 -15.48 -11.50
N LYS A 227 -12.50 -15.61 -10.24
CA LYS A 227 -13.65 -16.11 -9.45
C LYS A 227 -13.55 -16.04 -7.89
N SER A 228 -13.15 -17.07 -7.09
CA SER A 228 -12.64 -17.00 -5.66
C SER A 228 -11.19 -17.40 -5.62
N VAL A 229 -10.68 -18.38 -4.86
CA VAL A 229 -9.28 -18.80 -5.11
C VAL A 229 -8.92 -20.26 -4.80
N ASP A 230 -7.94 -20.82 -5.51
CA ASP A 230 -7.41 -22.15 -5.22
C ASP A 230 -6.42 -22.07 -4.09
N THR A 231 -6.95 -22.19 -2.89
CA THR A 231 -6.13 -22.63 -1.78
C THR A 231 -5.91 -24.15 -1.80
N GLU A 232 -6.19 -24.82 -2.94
CA GLU A 232 -5.45 -25.99 -3.43
C GLU A 232 -4.67 -25.78 -4.78
N GLY A 233 -4.18 -24.56 -5.10
CA GLY A 233 -2.85 -24.31 -5.72
C GLY A 233 -1.79 -23.45 -4.93
N PHE A 234 -1.93 -22.12 -4.83
CA PHE A 234 -0.90 -21.04 -4.62
C PHE A 234 0.27 -21.07 -3.58
N GLN A 235 0.27 -21.63 -2.34
CA GLN A 235 1.45 -21.62 -1.41
C GLN A 235 2.44 -22.62 -1.89
N ASP A 236 2.00 -23.46 -2.80
CA ASP A 236 2.90 -24.31 -3.46
C ASP A 236 3.77 -23.47 -4.42
N GLY A 237 3.57 -22.15 -4.35
CA GLY A 237 4.46 -21.04 -4.50
C GLY A 237 4.69 -20.25 -3.19
N VAL A 238 5.29 -20.73 -2.06
CA VAL A 238 6.20 -19.94 -1.16
C VAL A 238 7.58 -20.54 -0.55
N ASN A 239 8.32 -21.58 -1.04
CA ASN A 239 9.66 -22.06 -0.54
C ASN A 239 10.90 -22.52 -1.48
N PHE A 240 10.87 -23.54 -2.39
CA PHE A 240 11.70 -23.81 -3.65
C PHE A 240 11.64 -22.64 -4.60
N ALA A 241 12.07 -21.51 -4.10
CA ALA A 241 12.40 -20.42 -4.97
C ALA A 241 13.36 -19.41 -4.38
N ILE A 242 13.27 -19.43 -3.07
CA ILE A 242 14.24 -19.08 -2.09
C ILE A 242 15.17 -20.28 -1.82
N ASP A 243 14.98 -21.48 -2.41
CA ASP A 243 15.80 -22.68 -2.13
C ASP A 243 15.71 -23.84 -3.17
N SER A 244 16.62 -23.83 -4.17
CA SER A 244 16.52 -24.58 -5.44
C SER A 244 16.76 -26.07 -5.41
N LYS A 245 17.14 -26.58 -4.25
CA LYS A 245 17.98 -27.76 -4.15
C LYS A 245 17.31 -28.89 -3.37
N SER A 246 16.03 -28.74 -3.05
CA SER A 246 15.31 -29.52 -2.05
C SER A 246 13.82 -29.73 -2.35
N ASN A 247 13.34 -29.38 -3.55
CA ASN A 247 12.00 -29.71 -4.03
C ASN A 247 12.00 -30.19 -5.48
N SER A 248 10.80 -30.43 -6.00
CA SER A 248 10.59 -30.99 -7.32
C SER A 248 9.37 -30.38 -8.01
N LEU A 249 9.45 -30.31 -9.34
CA LEU A 249 8.31 -30.12 -10.21
C LEU A 249 7.34 -31.32 -9.98
N PRO A 250 6.02 -31.11 -9.87
CA PRO A 250 5.04 -32.16 -9.76
C PRO A 250 4.85 -32.77 -11.15
N SER A 251 3.91 -33.70 -11.23
CA SER A 251 3.49 -34.23 -12.51
C SER A 251 2.80 -33.17 -13.37
N LEU A 252 3.18 -33.12 -14.65
CA LEU A 252 2.40 -32.47 -15.73
C LEU A 252 0.97 -33.02 -15.83
N ASN A 253 0.70 -34.21 -15.26
CA ASN A 253 -0.61 -34.85 -15.27
C ASN A 253 -1.55 -34.29 -14.20
N ARG A 254 -1.12 -33.28 -13.43
CA ARG A 254 -1.99 -32.59 -12.49
C ARG A 254 -2.93 -31.68 -13.27
N GLU A 255 -4.18 -31.73 -12.86
CA GLU A 255 -5.03 -30.59 -12.61
C GLU A 255 -4.52 -29.25 -13.28
N LYS A 256 -5.19 -28.69 -14.38
CA LYS A 256 -5.36 -27.41 -15.27
C LYS A 256 -6.32 -26.01 -15.15
N GLU A 257 -7.05 -25.17 -14.24
CA GLU A 257 -7.59 -24.65 -12.81
C GLU A 257 -7.29 -24.65 -11.10
N TYR A 258 -6.38 -25.10 -10.09
CA TYR A 258 -5.03 -25.84 -9.64
C TYR A 258 -3.50 -25.43 -9.88
N LEU A 259 -2.83 -25.71 -11.03
CA LEU A 259 -1.51 -25.23 -11.58
C LEU A 259 -1.30 -23.90 -12.47
N PHE A 260 -2.23 -23.05 -12.90
CA PHE A 260 -2.47 -21.61 -12.95
C PHE A 260 -1.54 -21.16 -11.90
N ASP A 261 -1.88 -21.54 -10.67
CA ASP A 261 -1.23 -21.21 -9.48
C ASP A 261 0.19 -21.65 -9.70
N PHE A 262 0.40 -22.84 -10.31
CA PHE A 262 1.70 -23.33 -10.72
C PHE A 262 2.37 -22.26 -11.57
N LEU A 263 1.83 -21.98 -12.76
CA LEU A 263 2.30 -20.95 -13.66
C LEU A 263 2.20 -19.50 -13.20
N SER A 264 1.75 -19.24 -11.97
CA SER A 264 1.73 -17.89 -11.46
C SER A 264 1.89 -17.68 -9.90
N GLY A 265 2.53 -18.34 -8.89
CA GLY A 265 3.64 -19.32 -8.56
C GLY A 265 5.14 -18.90 -8.29
N ILE A 266 5.80 -18.07 -9.14
CA ILE A 266 7.19 -17.56 -9.50
C ILE A 266 7.43 -15.93 -9.77
N PHE A 267 6.59 -15.02 -10.41
CA PHE A 267 6.28 -13.49 -10.55
C PHE A 267 6.20 -12.55 -9.31
N SER A 268 6.36 -13.01 -8.07
CA SER A 268 6.11 -12.30 -6.79
C SER A 268 7.39 -12.01 -6.12
N ILE A 269 7.99 -13.16 -5.88
CA ILE A 269 9.33 -13.24 -5.51
C ILE A 269 10.03 -13.12 -6.86
N LYS A 270 9.42 -13.12 -8.07
CA LYS A 270 10.14 -12.50 -9.20
C LYS A 270 9.56 -11.67 -10.38
N GLY A 271 8.45 -10.92 -10.46
CA GLY A 271 8.06 -10.10 -11.68
C GLY A 271 8.34 -8.57 -11.53
N PHE A 272 8.54 -7.67 -12.51
CA PHE A 272 8.77 -6.18 -12.24
C PHE A 272 8.15 -5.13 -13.22
N ASN A 273 8.70 -3.90 -13.46
CA ASN A 273 8.10 -2.82 -14.32
C ASN A 273 8.83 -1.52 -15.08
N LYS A 274 9.47 -1.45 -16.32
CA LYS A 274 10.16 -0.25 -17.05
C LYS A 274 10.06 0.42 -18.60
N SER A 275 9.15 0.79 -19.65
CA SER A 275 7.66 1.03 -20.14
C SER A 275 6.52 -0.06 -20.52
N SER A 276 5.48 -0.38 -19.70
CA SER A 276 4.73 -1.71 -19.57
C SER A 276 5.27 -3.03 -20.28
N LYS A 277 5.98 -4.07 -19.68
CA LYS A 277 6.41 -5.52 -20.05
C LYS A 277 6.78 -6.81 -19.11
N ILE A 278 7.72 -6.98 -18.09
CA ILE A 278 7.80 -7.90 -16.84
C ILE A 278 8.97 -8.98 -16.39
N ILE A 279 9.95 -9.65 -17.10
CA ILE A 279 11.07 -10.72 -16.83
C ILE A 279 11.06 -12.13 -15.97
N TYR A 280 10.90 -13.43 -16.45
CA TYR A 280 11.43 -14.94 -16.30
C TYR A 280 12.61 -15.67 -17.21
N TRP A 281 13.92 -15.84 -16.80
CA TRP A 281 15.33 -16.16 -17.32
C TRP A 281 16.11 -17.20 -16.50
N MET A 282 16.52 -18.33 -17.05
CA MET A 282 17.17 -19.39 -16.26
C MET A 282 18.49 -19.70 -16.92
N GLY A 283 19.55 -19.25 -16.30
CA GLY A 283 20.90 -19.51 -16.70
C GLY A 283 21.43 -20.79 -16.08
N GLU A 284 22.72 -20.77 -15.80
CA GLU A 284 23.72 -21.71 -16.29
C GLU A 284 23.59 -23.17 -15.79
N LYS A 285 22.65 -23.51 -14.90
CA LYS A 285 22.56 -24.85 -14.28
C LYS A 285 21.19 -25.54 -14.25
N ASN A 286 20.07 -24.89 -14.53
CA ASN A 286 18.73 -25.46 -14.22
C ASN A 286 17.93 -25.96 -15.45
N GLY A 287 18.57 -26.43 -16.53
CA GLY A 287 17.89 -26.69 -17.82
C GLY A 287 16.61 -27.54 -17.81
N TYR A 288 16.47 -28.52 -16.90
CA TYR A 288 15.28 -29.39 -16.80
C TYR A 288 13.98 -28.62 -16.48
N ILE A 289 14.12 -27.52 -15.74
CA ILE A 289 13.01 -26.65 -15.39
C ILE A 289 12.49 -25.93 -16.63
N LEU A 290 13.33 -25.41 -17.54
CA LEU A 290 12.89 -24.61 -18.70
C LEU A 290 12.03 -25.44 -19.68
N GLN A 291 12.17 -26.76 -19.61
CA GLN A 291 11.35 -27.71 -20.35
C GLN A 291 9.95 -27.84 -19.72
N TRP A 292 9.84 -28.22 -18.43
CA TRP A 292 8.55 -28.26 -17.72
C TRP A 292 7.83 -26.90 -17.78
N VAL A 293 8.62 -25.83 -17.70
CA VAL A 293 8.20 -24.45 -17.91
C VAL A 293 7.38 -24.30 -19.19
N ARG A 294 7.95 -24.77 -20.30
CA ARG A 294 7.34 -24.79 -21.62
C ARG A 294 6.21 -25.81 -21.76
N ASP A 295 6.34 -26.99 -21.14
CA ASP A 295 5.36 -28.06 -21.26
C ASP A 295 4.02 -27.65 -20.66
N VAL A 296 4.04 -26.98 -19.50
CA VAL A 296 2.82 -26.40 -18.98
C VAL A 296 2.49 -25.07 -19.65
N LEU A 297 3.44 -24.21 -20.04
CA LEU A 297 3.08 -23.08 -20.95
C LEU A 297 2.32 -23.57 -22.21
N PHE A 298 2.61 -24.77 -22.69
CA PHE A 298 1.93 -25.37 -23.83
C PHE A 298 0.61 -26.06 -23.47
N MET A 299 0.53 -26.82 -22.37
CA MET A 299 -0.75 -27.33 -21.84
C MET A 299 -1.77 -26.20 -21.67
N LEU A 300 -1.26 -25.01 -21.38
CA LEU A 300 -1.99 -23.80 -21.13
C LEU A 300 -2.28 -22.98 -22.41
N ASP A 301 -2.18 -23.60 -23.60
CA ASP A 301 -2.28 -23.02 -24.96
C ASP A 301 -1.50 -21.69 -25.19
N ILE A 302 -0.49 -21.38 -24.39
CA ILE A 302 0.06 -20.02 -24.27
C ILE A 302 0.87 -19.68 -25.51
N THR A 303 0.35 -18.77 -26.35
CA THR A 303 1.00 -18.54 -27.64
C THR A 303 2.34 -17.82 -27.52
N THR A 304 3.29 -18.24 -28.35
CA THR A 304 4.59 -17.58 -28.56
C THR A 304 4.50 -16.13 -29.08
N SER A 305 3.32 -15.66 -29.49
CA SER A 305 3.08 -14.24 -29.81
C SER A 305 2.92 -13.36 -28.57
N ASP A 306 2.50 -13.97 -27.46
CA ASP A 306 2.61 -13.45 -26.11
C ASP A 306 3.81 -14.11 -25.38
N VAL A 307 4.71 -14.82 -26.10
CA VAL A 307 5.86 -15.55 -25.52
C VAL A 307 7.14 -15.64 -26.44
N LYS A 308 7.99 -14.59 -26.55
CA LYS A 308 9.32 -14.58 -27.23
C LYS A 308 10.48 -15.23 -26.45
N TYR A 309 11.37 -16.06 -27.04
CA TYR A 309 12.59 -16.63 -26.40
C TYR A 309 13.93 -16.23 -27.05
N GLY A 310 15.05 -16.36 -26.32
CA GLY A 310 16.42 -16.18 -26.85
C GLY A 310 17.56 -16.38 -25.85
N VAL A 311 18.78 -16.52 -26.36
CA VAL A 311 20.07 -16.26 -25.69
C VAL A 311 20.56 -14.94 -26.29
N ALA A 312 20.66 -13.85 -25.52
CA ALA A 312 20.80 -12.54 -26.18
C ALA A 312 22.24 -12.18 -26.63
N PRO A 313 22.38 -11.17 -27.51
CA PRO A 313 23.66 -10.78 -28.12
C PRO A 313 24.34 -9.57 -27.46
N GLU A 314 23.68 -8.88 -26.53
CA GLU A 314 24.19 -7.64 -25.93
C GLU A 314 24.86 -7.92 -24.57
N LYS A 315 25.24 -6.91 -23.79
CA LYS A 315 26.51 -6.98 -23.05
C LYS A 315 26.50 -7.22 -21.54
N ASP A 316 25.34 -7.24 -20.91
CA ASP A 316 25.22 -7.79 -19.57
C ASP A 316 24.33 -9.05 -19.68
N PHE A 317 24.77 -9.99 -20.56
CA PHE A 317 24.16 -11.28 -21.05
C PHE A 317 25.17 -12.48 -21.11
N PRO A 318 24.81 -13.81 -21.14
CA PRO A 318 23.66 -14.46 -21.86
C PRO A 318 23.00 -15.81 -21.34
N SER A 319 21.77 -16.15 -21.84
CA SER A 319 20.89 -17.39 -21.78
C SER A 319 19.43 -17.47 -21.11
N ASN A 320 18.30 -17.20 -21.88
CA ASN A 320 16.90 -17.84 -21.96
C ASN A 320 15.47 -17.03 -21.76
N TYR A 321 14.81 -16.21 -22.72
CA TYR A 321 14.09 -14.80 -22.38
C TYR A 321 12.37 -14.51 -22.80
N ILE A 322 11.36 -13.36 -22.59
CA ILE A 322 9.71 -12.92 -22.89
C ILE A 322 8.74 -11.36 -23.06
N ILE A 323 7.36 -10.70 -22.83
CA ILE A 323 6.65 -9.06 -22.95
C ILE A 323 5.11 -7.92 -22.59
N VAL A 324 4.38 -7.01 -21.55
CA VAL A 324 3.16 -5.62 -21.46
C VAL A 324 2.60 -4.21 -20.35
N ASP A 325 1.60 -2.98 -20.38
CA ASP A 325 1.17 -1.31 -19.79
C ASP A 325 -0.23 -0.21 -19.11
N GLU A 326 -0.42 1.02 -18.17
CA GLU A 326 -1.32 2.55 -17.81
C GLU A 326 -1.23 3.87 -16.51
N ASP A 327 -2.01 5.15 -16.14
CA ASP A 327 -2.03 6.44 -14.94
C ASP A 327 -3.16 7.81 -14.56
N PHE A 328 -3.28 8.78 -13.40
CA PHE A 328 -3.97 10.29 -12.98
C PHE A 328 -4.95 11.11 -11.69
N SER A 329 -4.83 12.32 -10.75
CA SER A 329 -5.43 13.25 -9.35
C SER A 329 -6.87 14.05 -8.48
N THR A 330 -7.58 15.38 -8.34
CA THR A 330 -8.88 16.17 -7.50
C THR A 330 -9.07 17.54 -6.39
N ASN A 331 -10.27 18.27 -5.93
CA ASN A 331 -10.51 19.71 -5.15
C ASN A 331 -11.92 20.38 -4.37
N TRP A 332 -12.20 21.70 -3.80
CA TRP A 332 -13.41 22.35 -2.86
C TRP A 332 -13.92 23.99 -2.43
N ASN A 333 -14.93 24.48 -1.46
CA ASN A 333 -15.41 25.96 -0.81
C ASN A 333 -16.34 26.38 0.65
N VAL A 334 -16.90 27.66 1.16
CA VAL A 334 -17.86 28.25 2.41
C VAL A 334 -19.19 29.16 2.11
N PHE A 335 -20.25 29.37 2.99
CA PHE A 335 -21.44 30.32 2.75
C PHE A 335 -22.14 31.23 3.84
N SER A 336 -22.63 30.79 5.02
CA SER A 336 -23.35 31.65 6.01
C SER A 336 -23.06 31.24 7.45
N VAL A 337 -23.17 32.14 8.42
CA VAL A 337 -23.02 31.81 9.86
C VAL A 337 -24.17 32.39 10.65
N GLU A 338 -25.06 31.50 11.10
CA GLU A 338 -26.28 31.89 11.81
C GLU A 338 -26.18 31.41 13.25
N LEU A 339 -26.13 32.33 14.22
CA LEU A 339 -26.46 31.99 15.61
C LEU A 339 -27.88 31.41 15.60
N THR A 340 -28.06 30.18 16.09
CA THR A 340 -29.40 29.57 16.16
C THR A 340 -29.88 29.47 17.60
N ASP A 341 -31.20 29.44 17.73
CA ASP A 341 -31.96 29.02 18.90
C ASP A 341 -31.68 27.56 19.33
N ARG A 342 -30.81 26.86 18.59
CA ARG A 342 -30.37 25.50 18.86
C ARG A 342 -29.14 25.49 19.75
N GLU A 343 -29.36 25.67 21.04
CA GLU A 343 -28.42 25.28 22.08
C GLU A 343 -28.28 23.74 22.12
N GLU A 344 -27.07 23.22 21.88
CA GLU A 344 -26.75 21.81 22.17
C GLU A 344 -25.40 21.70 22.88
N GLU A 345 -25.23 20.62 23.65
CA GLU A 345 -24.00 20.34 24.38
C GLU A 345 -22.97 19.68 23.45
N VAL A 346 -21.75 20.21 23.42
CA VAL A 346 -20.73 19.82 22.42
C VAL A 346 -19.55 19.11 23.06
N TRP A 347 -19.23 17.95 22.49
CA TRP A 347 -18.39 16.93 23.12
C TRP A 347 -17.15 16.56 22.29
N CYS A 348 -16.04 16.24 22.95
CA CYS A 348 -14.85 15.67 22.30
C CYS A 348 -14.04 14.75 23.24
N VAL A 349 -13.24 13.85 22.66
CA VAL A 349 -12.30 12.97 23.35
C VAL A 349 -10.94 13.63 23.29
N VAL A 350 -10.58 14.30 24.38
CA VAL A 350 -9.24 14.85 24.60
C VAL A 350 -8.38 13.73 25.16
N GLU A 351 -8.03 12.78 24.30
CA GLU A 351 -6.89 11.92 24.54
C GLU A 351 -5.64 12.78 24.22
N PRO A 352 -4.89 13.21 25.25
CA PRO A 352 -3.87 14.26 25.07
C PRO A 352 -2.64 13.69 24.38
N THR A 353 -2.39 12.42 24.64
CA THR A 353 -1.09 11.82 24.48
C THR A 353 -0.83 11.46 23.05
N PHE A 354 -1.84 11.38 22.16
CA PHE A 354 -1.61 10.95 20.79
C PHE A 354 -2.74 11.14 19.72
N GLU A 355 -3.84 11.89 19.94
CA GLU A 355 -4.88 12.37 18.95
C GLU A 355 -5.84 11.43 18.13
N GLU A 356 -5.51 10.23 17.65
CA GLU A 356 -6.57 9.29 17.15
C GLU A 356 -7.50 8.83 18.27
N PHE A 357 -8.70 8.40 17.91
CA PHE A 357 -9.38 7.41 18.72
C PHE A 357 -10.25 6.57 17.80
N THR A 358 -10.39 5.31 18.17
CA THR A 358 -11.00 4.29 17.33
C THR A 358 -12.50 4.45 17.42
N LEU A 359 -13.12 5.20 16.51
CA LEU A 359 -14.58 5.25 16.50
C LEU A 359 -15.16 3.87 16.14
N GLU A 360 -16.45 3.70 16.44
CA GLU A 360 -17.10 2.50 17.02
C GLU A 360 -16.93 1.18 16.27
N ASN A 361 -16.54 1.31 15.04
CA ASN A 361 -16.45 0.20 14.14
C ASN A 361 -15.12 -0.55 14.39
N GLY A 362 -14.10 0.15 14.89
CA GLY A 362 -12.75 -0.39 15.13
C GLY A 362 -11.63 0.25 14.27
N ILE A 363 -11.83 1.40 13.61
CA ILE A 363 -10.91 1.87 12.54
C ILE A 363 -9.72 2.71 12.98
N LEU A 364 -8.62 2.41 12.27
CA LEU A 364 -7.21 2.62 12.55
C LEU A 364 -6.44 2.47 11.20
N THR A 365 -5.87 3.52 10.60
CA THR A 365 -5.72 3.57 9.10
C THR A 365 -4.32 3.58 8.46
N LYS A 366 -4.23 3.45 7.11
CA LYS A 366 -3.01 3.37 6.27
C LYS A 366 -3.38 3.42 4.78
N ASN A 367 -2.50 3.93 3.90
CA ASN A 367 -2.63 3.77 2.42
C ASN A 367 -1.33 4.08 1.65
N CYS A 368 -1.39 4.56 0.39
CA CYS A 368 -0.26 5.12 -0.39
C CYS A 368 -0.63 6.32 -1.32
N SER A 369 0.34 7.14 -1.75
CA SER A 369 0.17 8.33 -2.63
C SER A 369 1.49 8.71 -3.34
N ALA A 370 1.54 9.83 -4.10
CA ALA A 370 2.80 10.39 -4.64
C ALA A 370 2.82 11.94 -4.80
N THR A 371 4.00 12.56 -4.77
CA THR A 371 4.25 14.01 -4.89
C THR A 371 5.48 14.37 -5.74
N ASP A 372 5.35 15.37 -6.62
CA ASP A 372 6.44 15.87 -7.47
C ASP A 372 7.05 17.16 -6.87
N THR A 373 8.34 17.10 -6.51
CA THR A 373 9.09 18.17 -5.84
C THR A 373 9.50 19.32 -6.77
N ALA A 374 9.22 19.22 -8.07
CA ALA A 374 9.66 20.18 -9.08
C ALA A 374 9.26 21.64 -8.77
N GLU A 375 8.00 21.88 -8.36
CA GLU A 375 7.46 23.23 -8.14
C GLU A 375 7.71 23.76 -6.72
N ASP A 376 7.41 22.97 -5.69
CA ASP A 376 7.61 23.36 -4.29
C ASP A 376 8.04 22.17 -3.43
N PHE A 377 9.34 22.11 -3.16
CA PHE A 377 9.99 21.09 -2.32
C PHE A 377 9.51 21.12 -0.86
N VAL A 378 9.16 22.28 -0.31
CA VAL A 378 8.67 22.39 1.07
C VAL A 378 7.25 21.83 1.18
N HIS A 379 6.37 22.20 0.25
CA HIS A 379 5.01 21.65 0.16
C HIS A 379 5.00 20.14 -0.11
N SER A 380 5.94 19.65 -0.92
CA SER A 380 6.09 18.22 -1.17
C SER A 380 6.59 17.47 0.06
N ALA A 381 7.51 18.05 0.84
CA ALA A 381 7.99 17.49 2.10
C ALA A 381 6.91 17.52 3.20
N GLU A 382 6.18 18.64 3.31
CA GLU A 382 5.02 18.85 4.18
C GLU A 382 3.94 17.78 3.97
N TRP A 383 3.49 17.61 2.72
CA TRP A 383 2.49 16.64 2.34
C TRP A 383 2.99 15.19 2.45
N THR A 384 4.31 14.96 2.28
CA THR A 384 4.93 13.64 2.51
C THR A 384 4.95 13.29 3.99
N MET A 385 5.33 14.24 4.86
CA MET A 385 5.30 14.06 6.30
C MET A 385 3.87 13.86 6.79
N ASP A 386 2.92 14.66 6.28
CA ASP A 386 1.49 14.46 6.50
C ASP A 386 1.06 13.05 6.09
N GLY A 387 1.37 12.64 4.86
CA GLY A 387 1.01 11.35 4.31
C GLY A 387 1.58 10.19 5.13
N LEU A 388 2.89 10.17 5.35
CA LEU A 388 3.60 9.15 6.11
C LEU A 388 3.10 9.05 7.55
N MET A 389 2.85 10.20 8.20
CA MET A 389 2.21 10.24 9.50
C MET A 389 0.78 9.73 9.43
N ASN A 390 -0.05 10.19 8.49
CA ASN A 390 -1.34 9.60 8.10
C ASN A 390 -1.22 8.14 7.59
N GLY A 391 -0.03 7.54 7.64
CA GLY A 391 0.23 6.15 7.32
C GLY A 391 0.02 5.80 5.86
N VAL A 392 -0.08 6.80 5.00
CA VAL A 392 0.06 6.75 3.55
C VAL A 392 1.54 6.52 3.24
N GLY A 393 1.93 5.51 2.46
CA GLY A 393 3.27 5.41 1.89
C GLY A 393 3.41 6.34 0.68
N VAL A 394 4.49 7.09 0.56
CA VAL A 394 4.56 8.22 -0.39
C VAL A 394 5.66 8.03 -1.44
N GLY A 395 5.28 8.08 -2.72
CA GLY A 395 6.24 8.26 -3.80
C GLY A 395 6.64 9.72 -3.95
N PHE A 396 7.91 10.00 -4.22
CA PHE A 396 8.39 11.37 -4.36
C PHE A 396 9.46 11.51 -5.44
N THR A 397 9.46 12.62 -6.17
CA THR A 397 10.54 12.91 -7.14
C THR A 397 11.71 13.65 -6.51
N THR A 398 12.90 13.55 -7.10
CA THR A 398 14.07 14.39 -6.80
C THR A 398 14.22 15.54 -7.81
N ASN A 399 13.10 16.10 -8.28
CA ASN A 399 13.04 17.04 -9.40
C ASN A 399 13.32 18.50 -9.02
N TRP A 400 13.26 18.89 -7.74
CA TRP A 400 13.50 20.27 -7.32
C TRP A 400 14.85 20.82 -7.80
N ARG A 401 14.86 21.99 -8.44
CA ARG A 401 16.08 22.68 -8.91
C ARG A 401 16.13 24.16 -8.51
N GLY A 402 15.46 24.51 -7.41
CA GLY A 402 15.47 25.85 -6.86
C GLY A 402 16.76 26.21 -6.10
N GLU A 403 16.73 27.35 -5.41
CA GLU A 403 17.84 27.86 -4.60
C GLU A 403 17.51 27.78 -3.10
N ALA A 404 18.56 27.67 -2.29
CA ALA A 404 18.50 27.83 -0.84
C ALA A 404 19.65 28.74 -0.39
N SER A 405 19.44 29.48 0.70
CA SER A 405 20.44 30.37 1.29
C SER A 405 20.58 30.09 2.77
N ILE A 406 21.80 30.10 3.33
CA ILE A 406 21.98 30.06 4.79
C ILE A 406 21.24 31.28 5.40
N PRO A 407 20.29 31.08 6.34
CA PRO A 407 19.62 32.18 7.02
C PRO A 407 20.59 32.88 7.98
N ASP A 408 20.34 34.14 8.30
CA ASP A 408 20.96 34.71 9.50
C ASP A 408 20.34 34.03 10.72
N LYS A 409 21.06 33.07 11.31
CA LYS A 409 20.61 32.33 12.50
C LYS A 409 20.47 33.23 13.75
N LYS A 410 20.77 34.54 13.65
CA LYS A 410 20.42 35.57 14.64
C LYS A 410 19.05 36.20 14.41
N ASP A 411 18.54 36.25 13.17
CA ASP A 411 17.16 36.65 12.89
C ASP A 411 16.23 35.43 13.07
N SER A 412 16.13 35.01 14.32
CA SER A 412 15.48 33.77 14.73
C SER A 412 14.12 34.01 15.41
N GLU A 413 13.23 33.02 15.33
CA GLU A 413 12.00 32.96 16.12
C GLU A 413 11.98 31.69 16.98
N ILE A 414 11.47 31.77 18.22
CA ILE A 414 11.25 30.56 19.02
C ILE A 414 9.94 29.92 18.56
N PHE A 415 10.01 28.67 18.09
CA PHE A 415 8.83 27.86 17.80
C PHE A 415 8.71 26.74 18.83
N VAL A 416 7.78 26.92 19.77
CA VAL A 416 7.36 25.84 20.68
C VAL A 416 6.49 24.90 19.89
N ILE A 417 6.99 23.69 19.62
CA ILE A 417 6.34 22.74 18.71
C ILE A 417 5.07 22.21 19.38
N PRO A 418 3.87 22.45 18.82
CA PRO A 418 2.64 21.87 19.36
C PRO A 418 2.71 20.35 19.31
N ASP A 419 2.19 19.69 20.33
CA ASP A 419 2.29 18.24 20.45
C ASP A 419 1.28 17.46 19.58
N SER A 420 1.20 17.84 18.31
CA SER A 420 0.33 17.26 17.31
C SER A 420 1.12 16.90 16.06
N ARG A 421 0.53 16.01 15.27
CA ARG A 421 1.03 15.63 13.96
C ARG A 421 1.22 16.85 13.05
N GLU A 422 0.26 17.77 13.09
CA GLU A 422 0.28 19.06 12.42
C GLU A 422 1.40 19.99 12.96
N GLY A 423 1.70 19.95 14.26
CA GLY A 423 2.81 20.70 14.86
C GLY A 423 4.19 20.22 14.42
N TRP A 424 4.39 18.89 14.31
CA TRP A 424 5.60 18.28 13.76
C TRP A 424 5.77 18.59 12.26
N VAL A 425 4.66 18.69 11.52
CA VAL A 425 4.65 19.12 10.12
C VAL A 425 4.97 20.62 10.00
N GLU A 426 4.42 21.48 10.87
CA GLU A 426 4.74 22.90 10.90
C GLU A 426 6.21 23.19 11.25
N SER A 427 6.83 22.40 12.14
CA SER A 427 8.26 22.56 12.44
C SER A 427 9.14 22.24 11.23
N LEU A 428 8.80 21.22 10.44
CA LEU A 428 9.44 20.94 9.15
C LEU A 428 9.31 22.13 8.18
N ILE A 429 8.09 22.66 7.99
CA ILE A 429 7.86 23.84 7.12
C ILE A 429 8.72 25.01 7.58
N LYS A 430 8.74 25.31 8.90
CA LYS A 430 9.51 26.43 9.46
C LYS A 430 11.01 26.29 9.22
N LEU A 431 11.58 25.11 9.41
CA LEU A 431 13.00 24.85 9.14
C LEU A 431 13.33 25.02 7.66
N MET A 432 12.60 24.34 6.77
CA MET A 432 12.91 24.40 5.34
C MET A 432 12.70 25.82 4.77
N CYS A 433 11.64 26.52 5.20
CA CYS A 433 11.36 27.88 4.76
C CYS A 433 12.35 28.93 5.30
N SER A 434 13.18 28.66 6.31
CA SER A 434 14.24 29.62 6.67
C SER A 434 15.35 29.65 5.61
N TYR A 435 15.61 28.51 4.97
CA TYR A 435 16.60 28.36 3.90
C TYR A 435 16.01 28.67 2.51
N ILE A 436 14.78 28.23 2.25
CA ILE A 436 14.13 28.22 0.93
C ILE A 436 12.92 29.16 0.92
N ASN A 437 12.78 29.99 -0.12
CA ASN A 437 11.55 30.76 -0.33
C ASN A 437 10.50 29.88 -1.04
N SER A 438 9.63 29.22 -0.28
CA SER A 438 8.58 28.33 -0.81
C SER A 438 7.50 29.12 -1.58
N PRO A 439 7.10 28.69 -2.79
CA PRO A 439 5.92 29.24 -3.47
C PRO A 439 4.61 29.19 -2.66
N ARG A 440 4.40 28.17 -1.82
CA ARG A 440 3.19 28.03 -0.97
C ARG A 440 3.28 28.77 0.37
N TYR A 441 4.45 28.78 1.02
CA TYR A 441 4.61 29.26 2.41
C TYR A 441 5.50 30.51 2.56
N GLY A 442 6.19 30.94 1.50
CA GLY A 442 7.16 32.03 1.53
C GLY A 442 8.49 31.63 2.19
N LYS A 443 9.21 32.64 2.70
CA LYS A 443 10.45 32.50 3.48
C LYS A 443 10.18 32.87 4.95
N ASN A 444 10.65 32.03 5.86
CA ASN A 444 10.52 32.21 7.31
C ASN A 444 11.82 32.71 7.95
N LYS A 445 11.75 33.08 9.24
CA LYS A 445 12.91 33.26 10.11
C LYS A 445 13.51 31.92 10.51
N PHE A 446 14.75 31.92 11.02
CA PHE A 446 15.38 30.69 11.50
C PHE A 446 14.71 30.20 12.79
N PRO A 447 14.15 28.98 12.85
CA PRO A 447 13.43 28.52 14.03
C PRO A 447 14.37 27.99 15.13
N ILE A 448 14.24 28.53 16.33
CA ILE A 448 14.74 27.91 17.55
C ILE A 448 13.63 27.01 18.08
N PHE A 449 13.78 25.70 17.90
CA PHE A 449 12.77 24.73 18.32
C PHE A 449 12.79 24.48 19.83
N ASP A 450 11.66 24.73 20.47
CA ASP A 450 11.37 24.21 21.81
C ASP A 450 10.48 22.97 21.69
N TYR A 451 11.03 21.84 22.10
CA TYR A 451 10.39 20.52 22.08
C TYR A 451 9.62 20.22 23.39
N SER A 452 9.60 21.15 24.36
CA SER A 452 9.12 20.91 25.74
C SER A 452 7.65 20.50 25.87
N GLN A 453 6.82 20.80 24.86
CA GLN A 453 5.42 20.35 24.82
C GLN A 453 5.26 18.93 24.29
N ILE A 454 6.27 18.37 23.61
CA ILE A 454 6.18 17.04 22.99
C ILE A 454 6.34 15.94 24.04
N ARG A 455 5.30 15.11 24.15
CA ARG A 455 5.22 13.78 24.80
C ARG A 455 6.53 12.97 24.80
N ALA A 456 6.78 12.28 25.91
CA ALA A 456 8.00 11.52 26.14
C ALA A 456 8.04 10.18 25.38
N HIS A 457 9.23 9.60 25.19
CA HIS A 457 9.33 8.25 24.60
C HIS A 457 8.61 7.22 25.48
N GLY A 458 7.86 6.31 24.85
CA GLY A 458 7.07 5.30 25.55
C GLY A 458 5.68 5.79 25.96
N GLU A 459 5.48 7.09 26.13
CA GLU A 459 4.15 7.68 25.95
C GLU A 459 3.81 7.55 24.46
N PRO A 460 2.77 6.84 23.98
CA PRO A 460 1.86 7.40 22.97
C PRO A 460 2.25 8.15 21.65
N ILE A 461 2.01 7.58 20.44
CA ILE A 461 1.84 8.31 19.14
C ILE A 461 0.70 7.79 18.23
N LYS A 462 -0.11 8.67 17.58
CA LYS A 462 -1.19 8.33 16.62
C LYS A 462 -1.45 9.46 15.59
N GLY A 463 -2.48 9.52 14.70
CA GLY A 463 -3.57 8.65 14.13
C GLY A 463 -3.32 7.15 13.85
N PHE A 464 -2.26 6.68 14.48
CA PHE A 464 -1.32 5.65 14.12
C PHE A 464 -1.00 4.65 15.21
N GLY A 465 -1.33 4.92 16.48
CA GLY A 465 -1.26 3.97 17.60
C GLY A 465 0.14 3.51 17.98
N GLY A 466 0.26 2.88 19.15
CA GLY A 466 1.53 2.38 19.67
C GLY A 466 2.01 3.21 20.84
N THR A 467 3.26 3.65 20.77
CA THR A 467 3.92 4.55 21.73
C THR A 467 4.77 5.55 20.94
N ALA A 468 5.06 6.72 21.47
CA ALA A 468 5.94 7.68 20.82
C ALA A 468 7.38 7.24 20.88
N SER A 469 8.04 7.69 19.82
CA SER A 469 9.44 8.02 19.69
C SER A 469 9.97 8.99 20.76
N GLY A 470 9.09 9.73 21.45
CA GLY A 470 9.45 10.99 22.10
C GLY A 470 9.73 12.09 21.06
N PHE A 471 10.24 13.24 21.50
CA PHE A 471 10.71 14.28 20.57
C PHE A 471 12.01 13.91 19.85
N ASP A 472 12.80 12.96 20.37
CA ASP A 472 14.19 12.73 19.90
C ASP A 472 14.31 12.47 18.39
N PRO A 473 13.42 11.69 17.72
CA PRO A 473 13.48 11.54 16.27
C PRO A 473 13.00 12.74 15.46
N LEU A 474 12.11 13.58 16.01
CA LEU A 474 11.79 14.87 15.38
C LEU A 474 12.98 15.82 15.48
N LYS A 475 13.65 15.84 16.62
CA LYS A 475 14.87 16.59 16.84
C LYS A 475 15.99 16.12 15.90
N GLN A 476 16.26 14.81 15.83
CA GLN A 476 17.20 14.23 14.86
C GLN A 476 16.82 14.52 13.41
N MET A 477 15.52 14.59 13.09
CA MET A 477 15.06 15.01 11.76
C MET A 477 15.41 16.47 11.48
N HIS A 478 15.16 17.39 12.42
CA HIS A 478 15.56 18.79 12.27
C HIS A 478 17.08 18.95 12.17
N GLU A 479 17.86 18.30 13.05
CA GLU A 479 19.33 18.35 13.05
C GLU A 479 19.91 17.82 11.72
N ARG A 480 19.36 16.74 11.18
CA ARG A 480 19.71 16.22 9.84
C ARG A 480 19.34 17.21 8.74
N ILE A 481 18.10 17.69 8.71
CA ILE A 481 17.60 18.58 7.64
C ILE A 481 18.34 19.93 7.65
N GLU A 482 18.65 20.49 8.83
CA GLU A 482 19.47 21.69 8.97
C GLU A 482 20.89 21.44 8.43
N SER A 483 21.54 20.34 8.83
CA SER A 483 22.85 19.95 8.33
C SER A 483 22.88 19.76 6.80
N TYR A 484 21.83 19.15 6.23
CA TYR A 484 21.70 18.97 4.77
C TYR A 484 21.48 20.30 4.05
N LEU A 485 20.71 21.23 4.62
CA LEU A 485 20.48 22.56 4.04
C LEU A 485 21.73 23.45 4.12
N ASP A 486 22.46 23.43 5.25
CA ASP A 486 23.77 24.10 5.37
C ASP A 486 24.78 23.52 4.37
N ALA A 487 24.92 22.18 4.30
CA ALA A 487 25.81 21.50 3.36
C ALA A 487 25.47 21.80 1.88
N PHE A 488 24.17 21.90 1.56
CA PHE A 488 23.71 22.30 0.22
C PHE A 488 24.04 23.76 -0.11
N CYS A 489 23.84 24.69 0.84
CA CYS A 489 24.20 26.10 0.64
C CYS A 489 25.73 26.33 0.57
N ILE A 490 26.53 25.45 1.18
CA ILE A 490 27.99 25.39 1.05
C ILE A 490 28.40 24.69 -0.27
N GLY A 491 27.50 23.91 -0.87
CA GLY A 491 27.75 23.07 -2.05
C GLY A 491 28.57 21.80 -1.76
N ARG A 492 28.81 21.48 -0.48
CA ARG A 492 29.71 20.40 -0.04
C ARG A 492 29.24 19.81 1.30
N LEU A 493 29.16 18.49 1.36
CA LEU A 493 28.90 17.72 2.57
C LEU A 493 30.23 17.34 3.23
N GLN A 494 30.33 17.65 4.51
CA GLN A 494 31.45 17.29 5.39
C GLN A 494 30.89 16.65 6.67
N CYS A 495 31.10 15.34 6.86
CA CYS A 495 30.66 14.63 8.06
C CYS A 495 31.44 13.33 8.31
N THR A 496 31.55 12.93 9.57
CA THR A 496 31.97 11.59 9.97
C THR A 496 30.79 10.62 9.89
N SER A 497 30.99 9.46 9.27
CA SER A 497 30.01 8.36 9.22
C SER A 497 30.59 7.09 9.83
N LYS A 498 29.75 6.34 10.55
CA LYS A 498 30.01 4.91 10.82
C LYS A 498 29.59 4.08 9.61
N THR A 499 30.30 2.99 9.33
CA THR A 499 29.96 1.99 8.30
C THR A 499 30.60 0.66 8.62
N TRP A 500 30.12 -0.44 8.05
CA TRP A 500 30.69 -1.77 8.23
C TRP A 500 31.71 -2.08 7.13
N LYS A 501 32.86 -2.63 7.52
CA LYS A 501 33.93 -3.01 6.59
C LYS A 501 34.40 -4.43 6.85
N GLU A 502 34.54 -5.21 5.78
CA GLU A 502 35.14 -6.54 5.82
C GLU A 502 36.67 -6.45 5.95
N PHE A 503 37.23 -7.17 6.92
CA PHE A 503 38.66 -7.42 7.08
C PHE A 503 38.91 -8.90 6.80
N LYS A 504 39.96 -9.21 6.02
CA LYS A 504 40.37 -10.59 5.67
C LYS A 504 41.74 -10.88 6.27
N SER A 505 41.94 -12.08 6.79
CA SER A 505 43.27 -12.55 7.22
C SER A 505 44.23 -12.66 6.02
N GLU A 506 45.52 -12.38 6.25
CA GLU A 506 46.56 -12.50 5.22
C GLU A 506 47.05 -13.95 5.02
N ASP A 507 46.75 -14.85 5.96
CA ASP A 507 47.08 -16.29 5.87
C ASP A 507 46.13 -17.03 4.93
N LEU A 508 46.63 -17.35 3.73
CA LEU A 508 45.89 -18.05 2.67
C LEU A 508 45.39 -19.46 3.04
N GLU A 509 45.95 -20.10 4.07
CA GLU A 509 45.51 -21.42 4.55
C GLU A 509 44.39 -21.34 5.60
N GLN A 510 44.13 -20.16 6.20
CA GLN A 510 43.03 -19.91 7.14
C GLN A 510 42.38 -18.54 6.87
N ALA A 511 41.82 -18.40 5.66
CA ALA A 511 41.10 -17.21 5.24
C ALA A 511 39.76 -17.06 5.99
N THR A 512 39.78 -16.32 7.10
CA THR A 512 38.59 -15.87 7.83
C THR A 512 38.34 -14.41 7.50
N SER A 513 37.09 -14.03 7.22
CA SER A 513 36.69 -12.62 7.16
C SER A 513 35.85 -12.20 8.36
N GLU A 514 36.07 -10.98 8.82
CA GLU A 514 35.43 -10.37 9.98
C GLU A 514 34.92 -8.99 9.59
N TRP A 515 33.63 -8.72 9.82
CA TRP A 515 33.05 -7.41 9.61
C TRP A 515 33.15 -6.57 10.87
N ARG A 516 33.69 -5.35 10.76
CA ARG A 516 33.83 -4.41 11.88
C ARG A 516 33.25 -3.05 11.51
N GLU A 517 32.62 -2.40 12.48
CA GLU A 517 32.25 -0.98 12.34
C GLU A 517 33.53 -0.13 12.30
N VAL A 518 33.59 0.80 11.35
CA VAL A 518 34.67 1.78 11.18
C VAL A 518 34.09 3.17 10.96
N GLU A 519 34.82 4.19 11.42
CA GLU A 519 34.49 5.59 11.15
C GLU A 519 35.20 6.06 9.88
N VAL A 520 34.46 6.80 9.04
CA VAL A 520 34.86 7.26 7.71
C VAL A 520 34.49 8.72 7.56
N GLU A 521 35.49 9.56 7.27
CA GLU A 521 35.28 10.95 6.90
C GLU A 521 34.72 11.07 5.47
N VAL A 522 33.64 11.81 5.32
CA VAL A 522 32.95 12.06 4.05
C VAL A 522 33.11 13.54 3.69
N ASP A 523 33.83 13.82 2.58
CA ASP A 523 34.09 15.19 2.10
C ASP A 523 33.85 15.29 0.57
N LYS A 524 32.65 15.70 0.16
CA LYS A 524 32.20 15.60 -1.26
C LYS A 524 31.17 16.66 -1.65
N PRO A 525 31.00 16.99 -2.95
CA PRO A 525 29.95 17.89 -3.41
C PRO A 525 28.54 17.43 -2.96
N TYR A 526 27.63 18.38 -2.74
CA TYR A 526 26.27 18.08 -2.30
C TYR A 526 25.26 18.81 -3.20
N SER A 527 24.35 18.04 -3.82
CA SER A 527 23.47 18.51 -4.91
C SER A 527 22.00 18.55 -4.50
N HIS A 528 21.16 19.13 -5.37
CA HIS A 528 19.70 19.14 -5.19
C HIS A 528 19.12 17.73 -5.00
N THR A 529 19.58 16.77 -5.80
CA THR A 529 19.11 15.39 -5.76
C THR A 529 19.48 14.69 -4.46
N ARG A 530 20.70 14.95 -3.93
CA ARG A 530 21.08 14.56 -2.57
C ARG A 530 20.15 15.18 -1.54
N LEU A 531 20.05 16.50 -1.50
CA LEU A 531 19.21 17.23 -0.54
C LEU A 531 17.77 16.71 -0.50
N VAL A 532 17.11 16.53 -1.64
CA VAL A 532 15.72 16.06 -1.69
C VAL A 532 15.58 14.65 -1.11
N ALA A 533 16.44 13.70 -1.52
CA ALA A 533 16.39 12.33 -1.03
C ALA A 533 16.77 12.22 0.46
N ASP A 534 17.77 12.97 0.91
CA ASP A 534 18.22 12.99 2.31
C ASP A 534 17.17 13.64 3.24
N VAL A 535 16.50 14.71 2.82
CA VAL A 535 15.37 15.32 3.55
C VAL A 535 14.17 14.36 3.65
N PHE A 536 13.76 13.75 2.54
CA PHE A 536 12.59 12.87 2.54
C PHE A 536 12.83 11.58 3.34
N ASN A 537 14.03 10.99 3.23
CA ASN A 537 14.38 9.85 4.09
C ASN A 537 14.57 10.27 5.57
N ALA A 538 14.95 11.52 5.89
CA ALA A 538 14.93 11.99 7.29
C ALA A 538 13.50 12.06 7.86
N ILE A 539 12.52 12.49 7.06
CA ILE A 539 11.09 12.44 7.41
C ILE A 539 10.63 10.99 7.60
N GLY A 540 11.03 10.08 6.71
CA GLY A 540 10.84 8.65 6.86
C GLY A 540 11.38 8.11 8.19
N ALA A 541 12.59 8.52 8.57
CA ALA A 541 13.26 8.08 9.79
C ALA A 541 12.52 8.55 11.03
N CYS A 542 12.06 9.80 11.04
CA CYS A 542 11.22 10.38 12.08
C CYS A 542 9.94 9.55 12.32
N VAL A 543 9.25 9.18 11.24
CA VAL A 543 8.01 8.39 11.28
C VAL A 543 8.24 6.91 11.65
N VAL A 544 9.43 6.36 11.38
CA VAL A 544 9.78 4.97 11.77
C VAL A 544 10.26 4.85 13.20
N ALA A 545 11.08 5.79 13.67
CA ALA A 545 11.64 5.76 15.02
C ALA A 545 10.57 5.88 16.13
N GLY A 546 9.33 6.24 15.78
CA GLY A 546 8.11 5.95 16.55
C GLY A 546 7.80 4.45 16.74
N ASN A 547 8.75 3.56 16.46
CA ASN A 547 8.93 2.18 16.91
C ASN A 547 7.79 1.17 16.68
N VAL A 548 6.76 1.55 15.92
CA VAL A 548 5.58 0.70 15.65
C VAL A 548 5.19 0.67 14.16
N ARG A 549 5.97 1.27 13.26
CA ARG A 549 5.78 1.19 11.79
C ARG A 549 7.11 1.26 11.02
N ARG A 550 7.21 0.56 9.88
CA ARG A 550 8.14 0.96 8.79
C ARG A 550 7.50 2.04 7.92
N SER A 551 8.31 2.96 7.39
CA SER A 551 7.92 3.86 6.30
C SER A 551 7.64 3.03 5.04
N ALA A 552 7.17 3.69 4.00
CA ALA A 552 6.97 3.09 2.69
C ALA A 552 7.12 4.17 1.63
N GLU A 553 8.36 4.57 1.37
CA GLU A 553 8.68 5.56 0.34
C GLU A 553 9.12 4.89 -0.97
N ILE A 554 8.89 5.57 -2.09
CA ILE A 554 9.64 5.35 -3.32
C ILE A 554 10.23 6.68 -3.79
N SER A 555 11.55 6.74 -3.96
CA SER A 555 12.22 7.92 -4.49
C SER A 555 12.35 7.79 -6.01
N LEU A 556 12.07 8.86 -6.75
CA LEU A 556 12.01 8.89 -8.22
C LEU A 556 12.96 9.95 -8.79
N GLY A 557 13.88 9.59 -9.68
CA GLY A 557 14.86 10.53 -10.25
C GLY A 557 15.38 10.08 -11.61
N TYR A 558 16.09 10.91 -12.37
CA TYR A 558 16.42 10.58 -13.77
C TYR A 558 17.62 9.64 -13.91
N VAL A 559 17.63 8.82 -14.98
CA VAL A 559 18.75 7.92 -15.29
C VAL A 559 20.10 8.62 -15.54
N ASP A 560 20.07 9.86 -16.00
CA ASP A 560 21.29 10.65 -16.21
C ASP A 560 21.72 11.47 -14.98
N ASP A 561 20.98 11.37 -13.88
CA ASP A 561 21.36 11.92 -12.58
C ASP A 561 22.27 10.94 -11.84
N LYS A 562 23.58 11.21 -11.89
CA LYS A 562 24.61 10.39 -11.24
C LYS A 562 24.52 10.39 -9.71
N ASP A 563 23.93 11.41 -9.11
CA ASP A 563 23.77 11.44 -7.66
C ASP A 563 22.59 10.55 -7.25
N PHE A 564 21.47 10.62 -7.99
CA PHE A 564 20.33 9.72 -7.82
C PHE A 564 20.75 8.25 -7.91
N MET A 565 21.47 7.92 -8.99
CA MET A 565 21.97 6.57 -9.28
C MET A 565 22.88 5.99 -8.18
N ASN A 566 23.52 6.85 -7.37
CA ASN A 566 24.42 6.44 -6.29
C ASN A 566 23.79 6.58 -4.88
N LEU A 567 22.53 7.01 -4.73
CA LEU A 567 21.89 7.25 -3.41
C LEU A 567 21.91 6.03 -2.45
N LYS A 568 21.98 4.80 -2.97
CA LYS A 568 22.07 3.55 -2.17
C LYS A 568 23.39 2.79 -2.39
N ASN A 569 24.37 3.40 -3.08
CA ASN A 569 25.76 2.91 -3.06
C ASN A 569 26.44 3.45 -1.78
N TYR A 570 26.64 2.59 -0.79
CA TYR A 570 27.21 2.97 0.50
C TYR A 570 28.76 2.99 0.53
N GLU A 571 29.44 2.68 -0.58
CA GLU A 571 30.88 2.94 -0.73
C GLU A 571 31.13 4.42 -1.05
N ILE A 572 30.28 5.01 -1.90
CA ILE A 572 30.28 6.43 -2.28
C ILE A 572 29.54 7.26 -1.23
N ASN A 573 28.46 6.72 -0.66
CA ASN A 573 27.58 7.39 0.29
C ASN A 573 27.40 6.60 1.61
N PRO A 574 28.48 6.29 2.36
CA PRO A 574 28.38 5.54 3.61
C PRO A 574 27.46 6.20 4.63
N GLU A 575 27.37 7.54 4.65
CA GLU A 575 26.47 8.29 5.52
C GLU A 575 24.99 8.03 5.27
N ARG A 576 24.63 7.59 4.05
CA ARG A 576 23.25 7.21 3.71
C ARG A 576 22.88 5.80 4.18
N SER A 577 23.80 5.00 4.72
CA SER A 577 23.44 3.73 5.38
C SER A 577 22.41 3.93 6.50
N ALA A 578 22.48 5.06 7.22
CA ALA A 578 21.59 5.38 8.34
C ALA A 578 20.11 5.62 7.95
N ILE A 579 19.81 6.08 6.73
CA ILE A 579 18.45 6.48 6.31
C ILE A 579 18.04 6.04 4.89
N GLY A 580 18.98 5.74 3.99
CA GLY A 580 18.73 5.43 2.58
C GLY A 580 17.99 4.12 2.31
N TRP A 581 17.71 3.34 3.35
CA TRP A 581 16.87 2.14 3.32
C TRP A 581 15.36 2.44 3.43
N LEU A 582 14.97 3.68 3.75
CA LEU A 582 13.57 4.06 3.98
C LEU A 582 12.75 4.21 2.69
N SER A 583 13.42 4.52 1.58
CA SER A 583 12.88 4.46 0.23
C SER A 583 13.51 3.34 -0.58
N ASN A 584 12.71 2.72 -1.45
CA ASN A 584 13.23 2.07 -2.64
C ASN A 584 13.43 3.15 -3.72
N ASN A 585 14.46 3.05 -4.56
CA ASN A 585 14.86 4.16 -5.43
C ASN A 585 14.69 3.76 -6.90
N SER A 586 13.72 4.35 -7.59
CA SER A 586 13.45 4.02 -8.99
C SER A 586 13.81 5.15 -9.93
N VAL A 587 14.63 4.86 -10.95
CA VAL A 587 14.89 5.87 -11.99
C VAL A 587 13.65 6.09 -12.87
N VAL A 588 13.51 7.29 -13.41
CA VAL A 588 12.47 7.68 -14.35
C VAL A 588 13.06 7.74 -15.74
N LEU A 589 12.46 7.00 -16.66
CA LEU A 589 12.63 7.20 -18.10
C LEU A 589 11.58 8.20 -18.57
N ARG A 590 12.05 9.30 -19.14
CA ARG A 590 11.22 10.42 -19.55
C ARG A 590 10.45 10.10 -20.83
N ALA A 591 9.31 10.77 -20.99
CA ALA A 591 8.49 10.71 -22.19
C ALA A 591 9.04 11.59 -23.33
N ASP A 592 10.36 11.63 -23.53
CA ASP A 592 10.97 12.39 -24.62
C ASP A 592 10.92 11.63 -25.95
N ASN A 593 10.94 12.37 -27.06
CA ASN A 593 10.97 11.81 -28.42
C ASN A 593 12.37 11.36 -28.86
N GLY A 594 13.38 11.46 -28.00
CA GLY A 594 14.76 11.07 -28.27
C GLY A 594 15.11 9.65 -27.83
N TYR A 595 14.32 9.07 -26.90
CA TYR A 595 14.56 7.74 -26.31
C TYR A 595 15.96 7.59 -25.69
N LYS A 596 16.58 8.69 -25.28
CA LYS A 596 17.97 8.71 -24.77
C LYS A 596 18.10 7.88 -23.49
N ASP A 597 17.11 7.96 -22.62
CA ASP A 597 17.10 7.32 -21.30
C ASP A 597 17.20 5.78 -21.39
N PHE A 598 16.85 5.21 -22.54
CA PHE A 598 16.92 3.79 -22.84
C PHE A 598 18.37 3.35 -23.05
N SER A 599 19.31 4.26 -23.33
CA SER A 599 20.75 3.92 -23.42
C SER A 599 21.43 3.63 -22.08
N TYR A 600 20.77 3.91 -20.95
CA TYR A 600 21.32 3.67 -19.60
C TYR A 600 21.10 2.24 -19.07
N ILE A 601 20.40 1.39 -19.82
CA ILE A 601 20.10 0.00 -19.44
C ILE A 601 21.33 -0.80 -18.98
N PRO A 602 22.50 -0.76 -19.66
CA PRO A 602 23.70 -1.48 -19.20
C PRO A 602 24.22 -1.01 -17.84
N GLU A 603 24.05 0.27 -17.48
CA GLU A 603 24.43 0.73 -16.14
C GLU A 603 23.40 0.31 -15.08
N LEU A 604 22.12 0.42 -15.41
CA LEU A 604 21.02 0.02 -14.54
C LEU A 604 21.09 -1.49 -14.22
N ALA A 605 21.47 -2.30 -15.20
CA ALA A 605 21.67 -3.73 -15.06
C ALA A 605 22.74 -4.08 -14.01
N ARG A 606 23.94 -3.52 -14.15
CA ARG A 606 25.06 -3.79 -13.25
C ARG A 606 24.83 -3.29 -11.82
N ARG A 607 24.03 -2.24 -11.64
CA ARG A 607 23.63 -1.75 -10.30
C ARG A 607 22.64 -2.70 -9.64
N ILE A 608 21.64 -3.15 -10.40
CA ILE A 608 20.67 -4.15 -9.97
C ILE A 608 21.33 -5.43 -9.49
N LEU A 609 22.38 -5.88 -10.18
CA LEU A 609 23.14 -7.07 -9.80
C LEU A 609 23.77 -6.99 -8.42
N ASP A 610 24.04 -5.79 -7.90
CA ASP A 610 24.53 -5.63 -6.54
C ASP A 610 23.42 -5.95 -5.52
N ASN A 611 22.34 -5.16 -5.54
CA ASN A 611 21.38 -5.05 -4.44
C ASN A 611 19.90 -4.92 -4.86
N GLY A 612 19.59 -5.04 -6.16
CA GLY A 612 18.23 -4.91 -6.71
C GLY A 612 17.81 -3.50 -7.14
N GLU A 613 18.56 -2.48 -6.74
CA GLU A 613 18.29 -1.08 -7.07
C GLU A 613 19.13 -0.60 -8.28
N PRO A 614 18.66 0.39 -9.06
CA PRO A 614 17.40 1.08 -8.87
C PRO A 614 16.23 0.33 -9.49
N GLY A 615 15.05 0.61 -8.94
CA GLY A 615 13.80 0.46 -9.68
C GLY A 615 13.80 1.28 -11.00
N MET A 616 12.77 1.18 -11.86
CA MET A 616 12.75 1.90 -13.16
C MET A 616 11.31 2.22 -13.58
N ILE A 617 10.82 3.42 -13.33
CA ILE A 617 9.53 3.94 -13.80
C ILE A 617 9.68 4.45 -15.23
N ASN A 618 8.65 4.37 -16.07
CA ASN A 618 8.78 4.82 -17.46
C ASN A 618 7.57 5.61 -17.97
N LEU A 619 7.73 6.93 -17.94
CA LEU A 619 6.69 7.88 -18.30
C LEU A 619 6.35 7.86 -19.78
N TYR A 620 7.26 7.46 -20.68
CA TYR A 620 6.95 7.40 -22.12
C TYR A 620 5.72 6.53 -22.40
N ASN A 621 5.68 5.29 -21.88
CA ASN A 621 4.44 4.53 -22.03
C ASN A 621 3.37 4.90 -21.01
N ILE A 622 3.72 5.30 -19.76
CA ILE A 622 2.69 5.70 -18.80
C ILE A 622 1.77 6.77 -19.43
N GLN A 623 2.36 7.87 -19.91
CA GLN A 623 1.66 9.00 -20.54
C GLN A 623 0.97 8.64 -21.85
N LYS A 624 1.56 7.77 -22.68
CA LYS A 624 1.07 7.52 -24.05
C LYS A 624 0.02 6.42 -24.14
N TYR A 625 0.23 5.31 -23.43
CA TYR A 625 -0.51 4.09 -23.67
C TYR A 625 -1.57 3.82 -22.62
N GLY A 626 -2.69 3.35 -23.13
CA GLY A 626 -3.53 2.36 -22.51
C GLY A 626 -2.78 1.04 -22.25
N ARG A 627 -3.52 -0.05 -22.10
CA ARG A 627 -3.01 -1.42 -22.27
C ARG A 627 -2.06 -1.53 -23.45
N SER A 628 -1.05 -2.39 -23.37
CA SER A 628 0.10 -2.34 -24.28
C SER A 628 -0.27 -2.26 -25.77
N GLY A 629 0.21 -1.21 -26.45
CA GLY A 629 -0.11 -0.97 -27.86
C GLY A 629 -1.57 -0.57 -28.13
N LYS A 630 -2.27 0.00 -27.14
CA LYS A 630 -3.55 0.71 -27.28
C LYS A 630 -3.34 2.12 -26.77
N GLU A 631 -3.43 3.14 -27.61
CA GLU A 631 -3.22 4.51 -27.17
C GLU A 631 -4.40 4.99 -26.31
N LEU A 632 -4.08 5.57 -25.17
CA LEU A 632 -5.01 6.23 -24.25
C LEU A 632 -4.15 7.22 -23.46
N PRO A 633 -4.06 8.48 -23.93
CA PRO A 633 -3.13 9.46 -23.39
C PRO A 633 -3.48 9.99 -21.99
N ASP A 634 -2.47 10.55 -21.33
CA ASP A 634 -2.45 10.73 -19.87
C ASP A 634 -1.35 11.72 -19.45
N GLU A 635 -1.61 12.56 -18.44
CA GLU A 635 -0.66 13.57 -17.92
C GLU A 635 0.14 13.05 -16.71
N ALA A 636 0.30 11.73 -16.64
CA ALA A 636 1.17 10.95 -15.76
C ALA A 636 2.53 11.56 -15.40
N THR A 637 2.94 11.47 -14.12
CA THR A 637 4.32 11.83 -13.72
C THR A 637 5.02 10.89 -12.73
N MET A 638 4.32 10.02 -11.98
CA MET A 638 4.92 9.18 -10.94
C MET A 638 4.16 7.86 -10.73
N VAL A 639 4.44 7.19 -9.61
CA VAL A 639 3.79 5.96 -9.14
C VAL A 639 3.68 5.94 -7.61
N ASN A 640 2.82 5.08 -7.06
CA ASN A 640 2.81 4.79 -5.63
C ASN A 640 4.02 3.90 -5.22
N PRO A 641 4.31 3.68 -3.92
CA PRO A 641 5.50 2.93 -3.48
C PRO A 641 5.59 1.44 -3.82
N CYS A 642 4.46 0.76 -4.00
CA CYS A 642 4.47 -0.59 -4.59
C CYS A 642 4.41 -0.49 -6.12
N ALA A 643 3.98 0.66 -6.62
CA ALA A 643 3.93 1.03 -8.02
C ALA A 643 3.02 0.12 -8.86
N GLU A 644 1.85 -0.23 -8.31
CA GLU A 644 0.73 -0.82 -9.05
C GLU A 644 -0.14 0.27 -9.68
N ILE A 645 -0.12 1.48 -9.11
CA ILE A 645 -0.82 2.64 -9.64
C ILE A 645 0.23 3.68 -10.00
N ALA A 646 0.19 4.10 -11.25
CA ALA A 646 0.84 5.32 -11.67
C ALA A 646 -0.03 6.52 -11.27
N LEU A 647 0.65 7.59 -10.83
CA LEU A 647 0.12 8.73 -10.10
C LEU A 647 0.70 10.05 -10.65
N SER A 648 -0.06 10.97 -11.24
CA SER A 648 0.41 12.37 -11.30
C SER A 648 0.41 13.03 -9.92
N ASN A 649 0.95 14.25 -9.84
CA ASN A 649 1.13 14.98 -8.59
C ASN A 649 -0.10 14.90 -7.68
N TRP A 650 0.16 14.50 -6.44
CA TRP A 650 -0.78 14.38 -5.34
C TRP A 650 -1.83 13.25 -5.45
N GLU A 651 -1.75 12.33 -6.44
CA GLU A 651 -2.77 11.29 -6.64
C GLU A 651 -2.84 10.24 -5.53
N LEU A 652 -4.06 9.70 -5.42
CA LEU A 652 -4.53 8.72 -4.46
C LEU A 652 -5.15 7.48 -5.15
N CYS A 653 -4.27 6.54 -5.53
CA CYS A 653 -4.56 5.13 -5.85
C CYS A 653 -5.68 4.56 -4.96
N ASN A 654 -6.71 3.85 -5.42
CA ASN A 654 -7.24 2.77 -4.58
C ASN A 654 -7.39 1.47 -5.33
N LEU A 655 -7.77 0.52 -4.50
CA LEU A 655 -7.52 -0.87 -4.59
C LEU A 655 -8.69 -1.55 -3.92
N SER A 656 -8.68 -2.84 -4.13
CA SER A 656 -9.52 -3.92 -3.68
C SER A 656 -8.89 -5.07 -4.49
N GLU A 657 -9.54 -6.21 -4.60
CA GLU A 657 -8.96 -7.36 -5.21
C GLU A 657 -10.05 -8.26 -5.75
N VAL A 658 -9.79 -8.94 -6.86
CA VAL A 658 -10.59 -10.09 -7.26
C VAL A 658 -9.67 -11.27 -7.49
N PHE A 659 -10.14 -12.45 -7.11
CA PHE A 659 -9.34 -13.67 -7.03
C PHE A 659 -9.93 -14.73 -7.97
N PRO A 660 -9.16 -15.70 -8.48
CA PRO A 660 -9.63 -16.87 -9.28
C PRO A 660 -10.45 -18.16 -8.83
N PRO A 661 -10.05 -19.41 -8.43
CA PRO A 661 -10.92 -20.62 -8.67
C PRO A 661 -11.41 -21.47 -7.45
N ARG A 662 -11.96 -20.87 -6.39
CA ARG A 662 -12.95 -21.59 -5.53
C ARG A 662 -14.34 -20.97 -5.53
N CYS A 663 -14.62 -20.12 -6.51
CA CYS A 663 -15.92 -20.13 -7.13
C CYS A 663 -15.78 -20.52 -8.62
N SER A 664 -16.89 -20.99 -9.17
CA SER A 664 -16.96 -22.25 -9.92
C SER A 664 -16.65 -22.18 -11.41
N ASP A 665 -17.32 -21.28 -12.11
CA ASP A 665 -17.54 -21.31 -13.58
C ASP A 665 -17.18 -19.95 -14.22
N PRO A 666 -17.46 -19.64 -15.48
CA PRO A 666 -17.30 -18.26 -15.96
C PRO A 666 -17.95 -17.10 -15.16
N GLU A 667 -19.26 -17.15 -14.85
CA GLU A 667 -20.08 -15.93 -14.71
C GLU A 667 -19.96 -15.13 -13.39
N LYS A 668 -19.90 -15.74 -12.21
CA LYS A 668 -19.66 -15.02 -10.93
C LYS A 668 -18.32 -14.22 -10.84
N PHE A 669 -17.41 -14.21 -11.83
CA PHE A 669 -16.28 -13.23 -11.86
C PHE A 669 -16.52 -12.11 -12.87
N TYR A 670 -17.26 -12.38 -13.96
CA TYR A 670 -18.02 -11.33 -14.66
C TYR A 670 -18.91 -10.57 -13.65
N LYS A 671 -19.22 -11.17 -12.47
CA LYS A 671 -19.83 -10.52 -11.28
C LYS A 671 -18.88 -10.07 -10.17
N GLY A 672 -17.95 -10.88 -9.69
CA GLY A 672 -16.98 -10.50 -8.65
C GLY A 672 -16.26 -9.21 -9.00
N LEU A 673 -16.04 -8.99 -10.29
CA LEU A 673 -15.50 -7.76 -10.79
C LEU A 673 -16.50 -6.65 -11.07
N GLU A 674 -17.75 -6.94 -11.44
CA GLU A 674 -18.82 -5.94 -11.40
C GLU A 674 -18.94 -5.35 -9.98
N TYR A 675 -18.90 -6.21 -8.95
CA TYR A 675 -18.94 -5.84 -7.53
C TYR A 675 -17.69 -5.09 -7.08
N ALA A 676 -16.52 -5.51 -7.54
CA ALA A 676 -15.28 -4.80 -7.36
C ALA A 676 -15.33 -3.36 -7.93
N THR A 677 -15.76 -3.22 -9.19
CA THR A 677 -16.02 -1.92 -9.81
C THR A 677 -16.90 -1.08 -8.93
N PHE A 678 -18.00 -1.68 -8.49
CA PHE A 678 -19.02 -1.01 -7.74
C PHE A 678 -18.48 -0.53 -6.39
N TYR A 679 -17.66 -1.35 -5.72
CA TYR A 679 -16.93 -0.97 -4.50
C TYR A 679 -16.21 0.36 -4.69
N ALA A 680 -15.23 0.46 -5.61
CA ALA A 680 -14.43 1.67 -5.65
C ALA A 680 -14.90 2.74 -6.63
N SER A 681 -15.61 2.43 -7.72
CA SER A 681 -16.44 3.43 -8.43
C SER A 681 -17.56 4.02 -7.56
N THR A 682 -17.67 3.59 -6.29
CA THR A 682 -18.38 4.27 -5.21
C THR A 682 -17.45 4.98 -4.23
N VAL A 683 -16.31 4.39 -3.82
CA VAL A 683 -15.29 5.13 -3.04
C VAL A 683 -14.84 6.41 -3.78
N SER A 684 -14.92 6.45 -5.11
CA SER A 684 -14.65 7.65 -5.93
C SER A 684 -15.50 8.86 -5.59
N LEU A 685 -16.70 8.66 -5.03
CA LEU A 685 -17.77 9.68 -5.03
C LEU A 685 -17.75 10.59 -3.80
N LEU A 686 -16.88 10.29 -2.84
CA LEU A 686 -16.57 11.11 -1.67
C LEU A 686 -15.40 12.11 -2.04
N PRO A 687 -14.96 13.08 -1.20
CA PRO A 687 -14.17 14.30 -1.62
C PRO A 687 -12.79 14.57 -0.89
N THR A 688 -11.75 15.33 -1.35
CA THR A 688 -10.33 15.39 -0.76
C THR A 688 -9.73 16.56 0.13
N HIS A 689 -8.83 16.24 1.12
CA HIS A 689 -8.25 17.07 2.25
C HIS A 689 -6.93 17.69 1.99
N ARG A 690 -6.29 17.17 0.98
CA ARG A 690 -5.23 17.84 0.29
C ARG A 690 -5.90 18.47 -0.93
N PRO A 691 -6.19 19.80 -0.95
CA PRO A 691 -6.85 20.47 -2.09
C PRO A 691 -6.12 20.26 -3.40
N GLU A 692 -4.81 20.04 -3.29
CA GLU A 692 -3.86 19.75 -4.34
C GLU A 692 -3.87 18.29 -4.81
N THR A 693 -4.53 17.34 -4.15
CA THR A 693 -4.81 16.01 -4.70
C THR A 693 -5.76 16.14 -5.91
N ASN A 694 -5.27 16.72 -7.06
CA ASN A 694 -5.87 17.70 -8.07
C ASN A 694 -5.92 17.43 -9.64
N ALA A 695 -5.62 16.24 -10.20
CA ALA A 695 -6.27 15.69 -11.44
C ALA A 695 -7.50 14.73 -11.21
N VAL A 696 -7.44 13.38 -11.13
CA VAL A 696 -8.45 12.42 -10.54
C VAL A 696 -9.79 12.91 -10.01
N ILE A 697 -9.98 13.08 -8.69
CA ILE A 697 -11.07 12.24 -8.12
C ILE A 697 -12.41 12.80 -8.57
N ALA A 698 -12.49 14.09 -8.94
CA ALA A 698 -13.36 14.64 -9.99
C ALA A 698 -12.88 14.55 -11.48
N LYS A 699 -11.73 15.11 -11.93
CA LYS A 699 -11.28 15.16 -13.37
C LYS A 699 -11.27 13.78 -14.03
N ASN A 700 -10.52 12.84 -13.47
CA ASN A 700 -10.22 11.55 -14.11
C ASN A 700 -11.01 10.37 -13.57
N ARG A 701 -11.53 10.44 -12.34
CA ARG A 701 -12.02 9.28 -11.56
C ARG A 701 -11.22 7.94 -11.73
N ARG A 702 -9.87 7.97 -11.93
CA ARG A 702 -8.88 6.85 -11.88
C ARG A 702 -9.45 5.73 -11.10
N ILE A 703 -9.37 4.54 -11.63
CA ILE A 703 -9.52 3.33 -10.86
C ILE A 703 -8.43 2.32 -11.29
N GLY A 704 -8.05 1.36 -10.44
CA GLY A 704 -7.19 0.20 -10.72
C GLY A 704 -7.64 -1.09 -9.99
N VAL A 705 -8.27 -2.11 -10.62
CA VAL A 705 -8.46 -3.48 -10.04
C VAL A 705 -7.22 -4.29 -10.16
N SER A 706 -6.73 -4.76 -9.02
CA SER A 706 -5.81 -5.87 -8.96
C SER A 706 -6.56 -7.19 -9.02
N ILE A 707 -6.08 -8.11 -9.84
CA ILE A 707 -6.32 -9.53 -9.57
C ILE A 707 -5.09 -10.02 -8.79
N SER A 708 -5.35 -10.59 -7.62
CA SER A 708 -4.38 -11.36 -6.83
C SER A 708 -4.73 -12.82 -6.96
N GLY A 709 -3.76 -13.71 -6.82
CA GLY A 709 -3.95 -15.00 -7.43
C GLY A 709 -4.12 -14.85 -8.94
N ILE A 710 -3.36 -13.97 -9.57
CA ILE A 710 -3.04 -14.23 -10.97
C ILE A 710 -2.14 -15.47 -11.05
N ALA A 711 -1.49 -15.93 -9.94
CA ALA A 711 -1.19 -17.38 -9.80
C ALA A 711 -2.33 -18.12 -10.22
N GLN A 712 -3.40 -17.93 -9.50
CA GLN A 712 -4.62 -18.56 -9.73
C GLN A 712 -5.19 -18.15 -11.14
N TRP A 713 -4.46 -17.90 -12.24
CA TRP A 713 -4.90 -17.89 -13.65
C TRP A 713 -4.00 -18.74 -14.69
N ALA A 714 -4.58 -19.79 -15.36
CA ALA A 714 -4.09 -21.12 -16.00
C ALA A 714 -3.86 -22.60 -15.32
N SER A 715 -4.76 -23.42 -14.62
CA SER A 715 -4.53 -24.36 -13.40
C SER A 715 -4.74 -25.94 -13.08
N LYS A 716 -5.77 -26.56 -12.34
CA LYS A 716 -6.94 -27.63 -12.30
C LYS A 716 -7.67 -28.19 -13.55
N SER A 717 -7.66 -29.50 -13.75
CA SER A 717 -7.82 -30.07 -15.08
C SER A 717 -9.24 -30.44 -15.07
N ASP A 718 -10.04 -29.48 -15.52
CA ASP A 718 -11.44 -29.69 -15.72
C ASP A 718 -12.17 -29.78 -14.36
N SER A 719 -12.14 -28.68 -13.59
CA SER A 719 -13.41 -28.07 -13.15
C SER A 719 -14.31 -28.09 -14.36
N GLU A 720 -15.38 -28.85 -14.23
CA GLU A 720 -16.34 -29.12 -15.29
C GLU A 720 -16.87 -27.82 -15.91
N GLU A 721 -16.88 -26.73 -15.13
CA GLU A 721 -17.41 -25.44 -15.52
C GLU A 721 -16.38 -24.49 -16.15
N TRP A 722 -15.09 -24.66 -15.88
CA TRP A 722 -14.01 -23.93 -16.55
C TRP A 722 -13.49 -24.66 -17.79
N GLY A 723 -13.28 -25.96 -17.64
CA GLY A 723 -12.43 -26.82 -18.46
C GLY A 723 -10.97 -26.34 -18.48
N GLN A 724 -10.07 -27.25 -18.86
CA GLN A 724 -8.62 -27.01 -19.03
C GLN A 724 -8.27 -25.56 -19.41
N MET A 725 -7.71 -24.86 -18.44
CA MET A 725 -7.25 -23.49 -18.50
C MET A 725 -5.76 -23.39 -18.74
N ASN A 726 -5.35 -22.15 -18.99
CA ASN A 726 -4.58 -21.85 -20.19
C ASN A 726 -4.37 -20.33 -20.28
N TYR A 727 -3.17 -19.74 -20.49
CA TYR A 727 -3.07 -18.27 -20.65
C TYR A 727 -3.77 -17.82 -21.91
N THR A 728 -3.88 -18.54 -23.03
CA THR A 728 -4.64 -18.03 -24.21
C THR A 728 -6.14 -17.87 -23.93
N LYS A 729 -6.68 -18.76 -23.11
CA LYS A 729 -8.05 -18.75 -22.58
C LYS A 729 -8.14 -17.70 -21.48
N MET A 730 -7.14 -17.57 -20.62
CA MET A 730 -6.98 -16.43 -19.72
C MET A 730 -6.91 -15.10 -20.47
N ILE A 731 -6.21 -15.01 -21.60
CA ILE A 731 -6.06 -13.84 -22.46
C ILE A 731 -7.41 -13.47 -23.03
N THR A 732 -8.22 -14.46 -23.41
CA THR A 732 -9.63 -14.27 -23.79
C THR A 732 -10.44 -13.70 -22.62
N PHE A 733 -10.18 -14.20 -21.41
CA PHE A 733 -10.89 -13.88 -20.16
C PHE A 733 -10.52 -12.49 -19.60
N LEU A 734 -9.24 -12.15 -19.67
CA LEU A 734 -8.62 -10.84 -19.48
C LEU A 734 -9.11 -9.82 -20.53
N ARG A 735 -9.41 -10.25 -21.77
CA ARG A 735 -9.84 -9.36 -22.88
C ARG A 735 -11.34 -9.09 -22.92
N LYS A 736 -12.22 -10.07 -22.67
CA LYS A 736 -13.60 -9.74 -22.25
C LYS A 736 -13.47 -8.87 -20.99
N GLY A 737 -12.48 -9.18 -20.16
CA GLY A 737 -12.08 -8.48 -18.94
C GLY A 737 -11.72 -7.02 -19.01
N TYR A 738 -11.02 -6.57 -20.04
CA TYR A 738 -10.85 -5.14 -20.17
C TYR A 738 -12.15 -4.43 -20.57
N LYS A 739 -13.13 -5.15 -21.14
CA LYS A 739 -14.40 -4.57 -21.59
C LYS A 739 -15.42 -4.39 -20.48
N VAL A 740 -15.89 -5.46 -19.83
CA VAL A 740 -17.16 -5.44 -19.07
C VAL A 740 -17.17 -4.45 -17.92
N VAL A 741 -16.01 -4.01 -17.44
CA VAL A 741 -15.91 -2.96 -16.42
C VAL A 741 -15.27 -1.64 -16.87
N ARG A 742 -14.73 -1.55 -18.08
CA ARG A 742 -14.77 -0.24 -18.77
C ARG A 742 -16.25 0.11 -19.00
N GLU A 743 -17.05 -0.87 -19.41
CA GLU A 743 -18.50 -0.78 -19.61
C GLU A 743 -19.25 -0.55 -18.28
N THR A 744 -18.98 -1.31 -17.22
CA THR A 744 -19.60 -1.09 -15.90
C THR A 744 -19.13 0.20 -15.24
N ASN A 745 -17.85 0.58 -15.29
CA ASN A 745 -17.46 1.89 -14.77
C ASN A 745 -18.11 3.01 -15.60
N THR A 746 -18.11 2.93 -16.92
CA THR A 746 -18.78 3.92 -17.78
C THR A 746 -20.28 4.01 -17.45
N ARG A 747 -20.94 2.87 -17.24
CA ARG A 747 -22.33 2.78 -16.79
C ARG A 747 -22.50 3.41 -15.41
N LEU A 748 -21.70 3.02 -14.42
CA LEU A 748 -21.80 3.49 -13.04
C LEU A 748 -21.48 4.98 -12.91
N ALA A 749 -20.50 5.48 -13.68
CA ALA A 749 -20.17 6.90 -13.77
C ALA A 749 -21.30 7.70 -14.40
N LYS A 750 -21.89 7.19 -15.49
CA LYS A 750 -23.10 7.75 -16.12
C LYS A 750 -24.31 7.73 -15.18
N GLU A 751 -24.57 6.62 -14.48
CA GLU A 751 -25.61 6.50 -13.44
C GLU A 751 -25.38 7.53 -12.32
N ALA A 752 -24.13 7.84 -11.98
CA ALA A 752 -23.73 8.76 -10.92
C ALA A 752 -23.50 10.22 -11.37
N GLY A 753 -23.68 10.55 -12.66
CA GLY A 753 -23.46 11.90 -13.19
C GLY A 753 -22.01 12.41 -13.09
N VAL A 754 -21.02 11.52 -13.15
CA VAL A 754 -19.59 11.86 -13.07
C VAL A 754 -18.81 11.37 -14.32
N PRO A 755 -17.59 11.87 -14.59
CA PRO A 755 -16.72 11.30 -15.61
C PRO A 755 -16.50 9.80 -15.39
N ALA A 756 -16.46 9.05 -16.50
CA ALA A 756 -15.89 7.70 -16.48
C ALA A 756 -14.39 7.79 -16.17
N ALA A 757 -13.84 6.72 -15.64
CA ALA A 757 -12.47 6.71 -15.21
C ALA A 757 -11.49 6.75 -16.40
N VAL A 758 -10.44 7.58 -16.31
CA VAL A 758 -9.37 7.67 -17.32
C VAL A 758 -8.72 6.30 -17.52
N ARG A 759 -8.45 5.62 -16.41
CA ARG A 759 -7.76 4.35 -16.23
C ARG A 759 -8.60 3.50 -15.31
N VAL A 760 -8.51 2.19 -15.46
CA VAL A 760 -9.37 1.27 -14.74
C VAL A 760 -8.68 0.13 -14.01
N THR A 761 -7.71 -0.55 -14.61
CA THR A 761 -7.19 -1.85 -14.12
C THR A 761 -5.77 -1.77 -13.57
N THR A 762 -5.33 -2.68 -12.70
CA THR A 762 -3.94 -2.79 -12.20
C THR A 762 -3.56 -4.26 -11.97
N VAL A 763 -2.40 -4.52 -11.37
CA VAL A 763 -2.15 -5.73 -10.56
C VAL A 763 -1.31 -5.33 -9.36
N LYS A 764 -1.69 -5.82 -8.17
CA LYS A 764 -1.05 -5.49 -6.90
C LYS A 764 -0.65 -6.73 -6.10
N PRO A 765 0.55 -6.73 -5.50
CA PRO A 765 0.95 -7.74 -4.54
C PRO A 765 0.38 -7.45 -3.15
N SER A 766 -0.84 -7.90 -2.90
CA SER A 766 -1.55 -7.61 -1.64
C SER A 766 -1.32 -8.60 -0.51
N GLY A 767 -0.07 -8.91 -0.17
CA GLY A 767 0.41 -10.00 0.73
C GLY A 767 -0.16 -10.17 2.16
N SER A 768 -1.32 -9.59 2.50
CA SER A 768 -2.13 -9.92 3.69
C SER A 768 -3.61 -10.13 3.35
N ILE A 769 -4.17 -9.32 2.44
CA ILE A 769 -5.50 -9.58 1.82
C ILE A 769 -5.47 -10.88 1.03
N SER A 770 -4.32 -11.14 0.42
CA SER A 770 -4.02 -12.36 -0.26
C SER A 770 -4.15 -13.54 0.73
N LEU A 771 -3.33 -13.58 1.80
CA LEU A 771 -3.27 -14.71 2.74
C LEU A 771 -4.62 -15.02 3.41
N LEU A 772 -5.40 -13.97 3.70
CA LEU A 772 -6.78 -14.09 4.17
C LEU A 772 -7.62 -15.01 3.28
N ALA A 773 -7.61 -14.74 1.97
CA ALA A 773 -8.54 -15.34 1.03
C ALA A 773 -8.09 -16.68 0.45
N GLY A 774 -7.04 -17.30 0.98
CA GLY A 774 -6.44 -18.46 0.34
C GLY A 774 -5.48 -18.09 -0.78
N CYS A 775 -5.11 -16.82 -0.83
CA CYS A 775 -4.35 -16.22 -1.90
C CYS A 775 -3.07 -15.56 -1.35
N THR A 776 -2.56 -14.72 -2.19
CA THR A 776 -1.30 -14.89 -2.86
C THR A 776 -1.21 -13.52 -3.61
N PRO A 777 -0.17 -12.69 -3.38
CA PRO A 777 -0.11 -11.38 -4.03
C PRO A 777 -0.29 -11.47 -5.58
N GLY A 778 -0.97 -10.50 -6.20
CA GLY A 778 -0.96 -10.11 -7.63
C GLY A 778 -0.85 -11.18 -8.72
N VAL A 779 -0.17 -10.79 -9.81
CA VAL A 779 0.65 -11.65 -10.71
C VAL A 779 1.58 -12.49 -9.90
N HIS A 780 2.05 -11.84 -8.85
CA HIS A 780 3.02 -12.25 -7.90
C HIS A 780 2.99 -13.79 -7.76
N TYR A 781 3.83 -14.42 -8.56
CA TYR A 781 4.13 -15.83 -8.64
C TYR A 781 5.21 -16.03 -7.46
N PRO A 782 5.01 -16.61 -6.27
CA PRO A 782 6.02 -16.66 -5.19
C PRO A 782 6.89 -17.91 -5.26
N VAL A 783 6.93 -18.84 -4.29
CA VAL A 783 8.20 -19.52 -3.90
C VAL A 783 8.25 -21.08 -3.71
N SER A 784 7.22 -21.93 -3.59
CA SER A 784 7.13 -23.44 -3.55
C SER A 784 6.27 -24.13 -2.53
N ARG A 785 5.76 -25.26 -3.05
CA ARG A 785 5.17 -26.47 -2.48
C ARG A 785 4.71 -26.36 -1.02
N TYR A 786 4.81 -27.46 -0.32
CA TYR A 786 4.44 -27.55 1.07
C TYR A 786 5.39 -26.76 1.96
N ALA A 787 4.88 -26.22 3.08
CA ALA A 787 5.73 -25.53 4.05
C ALA A 787 5.14 -25.25 5.42
N ILE A 788 6.00 -24.61 6.22
CA ILE A 788 5.70 -23.80 7.39
C ILE A 788 5.69 -22.32 7.00
N ARG A 789 4.61 -21.60 7.32
CA ARG A 789 4.61 -20.14 7.44
C ARG A 789 4.96 -19.78 8.87
N ARG A 790 6.05 -19.04 9.05
CA ARG A 790 6.41 -18.47 10.35
C ARG A 790 5.74 -17.12 10.56
N VAL A 791 4.84 -17.07 11.54
CA VAL A 791 4.04 -15.88 11.86
C VAL A 791 4.46 -15.33 13.22
N ARG A 792 5.19 -14.20 13.21
CA ARG A 792 5.55 -13.44 14.41
C ARG A 792 4.33 -12.81 15.07
N ILE A 793 4.12 -13.13 16.34
CA ILE A 793 3.07 -12.62 17.24
C ILE A 793 3.72 -12.25 18.58
N GLY A 794 3.49 -11.03 19.08
CA GLY A 794 3.99 -10.63 20.41
C GLY A 794 3.38 -11.50 21.51
N MET A 795 4.18 -11.92 22.51
CA MET A 795 3.76 -12.89 23.53
C MET A 795 2.52 -12.45 24.34
N THR A 796 2.24 -11.15 24.39
CA THR A 796 1.07 -10.55 25.07
C THR A 796 -0.19 -10.47 24.20
N SER A 797 -0.19 -11.03 22.98
CA SER A 797 -1.37 -11.04 22.12
C SER A 797 -2.40 -12.08 22.58
N PRO A 798 -3.70 -11.76 22.70
CA PRO A 798 -4.75 -12.73 23.05
C PRO A 798 -5.04 -13.77 21.93
N LEU A 799 -4.27 -13.76 20.85
CA LEU A 799 -4.24 -14.85 19.85
C LEU A 799 -3.29 -15.98 20.28
N VAL A 800 -2.36 -15.75 21.20
CA VAL A 800 -1.38 -16.74 21.68
C VAL A 800 -2.06 -17.93 22.36
N GLU A 801 -2.95 -17.68 23.33
CA GLU A 801 -3.62 -18.74 24.09
C GLU A 801 -4.44 -19.71 23.22
N PRO A 802 -5.31 -19.28 22.28
CA PRO A 802 -6.01 -20.17 21.36
C PRO A 802 -5.07 -21.00 20.48
N LEU A 803 -3.97 -20.41 19.98
CA LEU A 803 -3.01 -21.11 19.12
C LEU A 803 -2.29 -22.22 19.88
N ILE A 804 -1.85 -21.94 21.11
CA ILE A 804 -1.23 -22.94 22.01
C ILE A 804 -2.27 -24.02 22.40
N ALA A 805 -3.51 -23.64 22.73
CA ALA A 805 -4.57 -24.58 23.12
C ALA A 805 -5.04 -25.47 21.95
N ALA A 806 -4.98 -24.98 20.71
CA ALA A 806 -5.20 -25.77 19.51
C ALA A 806 -4.05 -26.75 19.21
N GLY A 807 -2.84 -26.47 19.72
CA GLY A 807 -1.62 -27.26 19.49
C GLY A 807 -0.74 -26.75 18.35
N VAL A 808 -0.91 -25.50 17.90
CA VAL A 808 -0.11 -24.93 16.80
C VAL A 808 1.37 -24.89 17.21
N PRO A 809 2.30 -25.49 16.42
CA PRO A 809 3.72 -25.47 16.75
C PRO A 809 4.25 -24.04 16.82
N HIS A 810 5.10 -23.77 17.80
CA HIS A 810 5.63 -22.43 18.05
C HIS A 810 6.93 -22.45 18.86
N GLU A 811 7.70 -21.38 18.71
CA GLU A 811 8.97 -21.15 19.40
C GLU A 811 9.16 -19.66 19.71
N LYS A 812 10.21 -19.31 20.46
CA LYS A 812 10.59 -17.91 20.71
C LYS A 812 11.32 -17.32 19.51
N ASP A 813 11.05 -16.07 19.20
CA ASP A 813 11.75 -15.35 18.13
C ASP A 813 13.19 -15.01 18.54
N ILE A 814 14.17 -15.37 17.71
CA ILE A 814 15.61 -15.16 17.99
C ILE A 814 16.02 -13.68 17.89
N VAL A 815 15.20 -12.85 17.21
CA VAL A 815 15.44 -11.42 17.02
C VAL A 815 14.73 -10.57 18.08
N SER A 816 13.56 -11.01 18.57
CA SER A 816 12.78 -10.29 19.60
C SER A 816 12.41 -11.16 20.79
N GLU A 817 13.01 -10.87 21.95
CA GLU A 817 12.80 -11.58 23.23
C GLU A 817 11.32 -11.76 23.65
N ASN A 818 10.44 -10.85 23.21
CA ASN A 818 9.02 -10.76 23.58
C ASN A 818 8.07 -11.19 22.45
N THR A 819 8.54 -11.97 21.48
CA THR A 819 7.76 -12.49 20.34
C THR A 819 7.77 -14.03 20.30
N TYR A 820 6.61 -14.63 20.05
CA TYR A 820 6.50 -16.02 19.60
C TYR A 820 6.41 -16.08 18.08
N VAL A 821 6.96 -17.14 17.50
CA VAL A 821 6.88 -17.48 16.09
C VAL A 821 5.99 -18.71 15.97
N PHE A 822 4.81 -18.56 15.37
CA PHE A 822 3.87 -19.67 15.15
C PHE A 822 4.04 -20.26 13.75
N GLU A 823 4.01 -21.59 13.67
CA GLU A 823 4.16 -22.36 12.45
C GLU A 823 2.78 -22.79 11.93
N PHE A 824 2.32 -22.17 10.86
CA PHE A 824 1.15 -22.66 10.13
C PHE A 824 1.63 -23.50 8.98
N VAL A 825 1.21 -24.77 8.90
CA VAL A 825 1.47 -25.48 7.66
C VAL A 825 0.60 -24.97 6.54
N ILE A 826 1.30 -24.75 5.45
CA ILE A 826 0.86 -24.01 4.31
C ILE A 826 1.05 -24.86 3.07
N ASP A 827 -0.07 -24.91 2.41
CA ASP A 827 -0.43 -25.54 1.17
C ASP A 827 -1.48 -24.53 0.77
N HIS A 828 -1.14 -23.63 -0.17
CA HIS A 828 -2.24 -23.15 -0.96
C HIS A 828 -2.46 -24.22 -2.05
N GLY A 829 -1.75 -25.37 -2.18
CA GLY A 829 -2.05 -26.51 -3.10
C GLY A 829 -0.95 -27.32 -3.84
N ASP A 830 -0.68 -26.97 -5.10
CA ASP A 830 0.35 -27.56 -5.98
C ASP A 830 0.78 -26.55 -7.04
N VAL A 831 1.95 -25.92 -6.85
CA VAL A 831 2.35 -24.71 -7.57
C VAL A 831 3.83 -24.66 -7.95
N ARG A 832 4.14 -23.96 -9.06
CA ARG A 832 5.46 -23.84 -9.60
C ARG A 832 6.03 -22.73 -8.73
N PRO A 833 7.31 -22.75 -8.44
CA PRO A 833 7.89 -21.78 -7.54
C PRO A 833 9.16 -21.04 -7.98
N CYS A 834 9.28 -19.75 -7.59
CA CYS A 834 10.21 -18.68 -8.07
C CYS A 834 11.57 -19.06 -8.73
N GLU A 835 12.20 -20.22 -8.51
CA GLU A 835 13.46 -20.63 -9.18
C GLU A 835 13.39 -21.94 -9.98
N ASP A 836 12.31 -22.70 -9.79
CA ASP A 836 11.77 -23.74 -10.66
C ASP A 836 10.94 -23.05 -11.83
N VAL A 837 11.18 -21.74 -12.11
CA VAL A 837 11.40 -21.07 -13.45
C VAL A 837 12.55 -20.01 -13.30
N SER A 838 12.70 -19.13 -14.30
CA SER A 838 13.77 -18.22 -14.83
C SER A 838 14.07 -16.81 -13.99
N PRO A 839 14.04 -15.35 -14.10
CA PRO A 839 13.68 -13.93 -14.84
C PRO A 839 13.90 -13.19 -16.33
N TRP A 840 13.32 -13.01 -17.59
CA TRP A 840 12.34 -13.25 -18.79
C TRP A 840 10.76 -13.62 -19.02
N GLU A 841 10.11 -14.83 -18.91
CA GLU A 841 8.61 -15.18 -18.86
C GLU A 841 7.66 -14.41 -17.90
N GLN A 842 8.15 -13.61 -16.96
CA GLN A 842 7.46 -12.62 -16.14
C GLN A 842 7.11 -11.48 -16.99
N PHE A 843 7.94 -11.26 -18.00
CA PHE A 843 7.53 -10.50 -19.13
C PHE A 843 6.31 -11.13 -19.77
N SER A 844 5.91 -12.37 -19.44
CA SER A 844 4.90 -13.17 -20.12
C SER A 844 3.58 -13.67 -19.52
N VAL A 845 3.38 -14.08 -18.25
CA VAL A 845 1.98 -13.85 -17.72
C VAL A 845 1.71 -12.38 -17.78
N VAL A 846 2.75 -11.66 -17.44
CA VAL A 846 2.73 -10.25 -17.45
C VAL A 846 3.32 -9.77 -18.81
N GLN A 847 3.20 -10.57 -19.91
CA GLN A 847 3.00 -10.20 -21.36
C GLN A 847 1.52 -10.27 -21.66
N MET A 848 0.77 -10.81 -20.74
CA MET A 848 -0.63 -11.01 -20.92
C MET A 848 -1.38 -9.96 -20.12
N MET A 849 -1.15 -9.86 -18.80
CA MET A 849 -1.91 -8.99 -17.91
C MET A 849 -2.10 -7.60 -18.48
N GLN A 850 -1.05 -6.81 -18.60
CA GLN A 850 -1.17 -5.37 -18.86
C GLN A 850 -1.30 -4.96 -20.37
N LYS A 851 -1.69 -5.91 -21.25
CA LYS A 851 -2.11 -5.69 -22.68
C LYS A 851 -3.51 -6.22 -22.90
N HIS A 852 -3.86 -7.28 -22.19
CA HIS A 852 -5.15 -7.92 -22.31
C HIS A 852 -6.12 -7.38 -21.27
N TYR A 853 -5.65 -6.97 -20.10
CA TYR A 853 -6.41 -6.60 -18.90
C TYR A 853 -5.87 -5.37 -18.15
N ALA A 854 -4.71 -5.53 -17.51
CA ALA A 854 -4.17 -4.61 -16.54
C ALA A 854 -3.83 -3.31 -17.22
N ASP A 855 -3.99 -2.26 -16.47
CA ASP A 855 -3.82 -0.90 -16.90
C ASP A 855 -2.93 -0.33 -15.78
N ASN A 856 -3.08 0.90 -15.28
CA ASN A 856 -2.25 1.53 -14.27
C ASN A 856 -0.78 1.07 -14.37
N CYS A 857 -0.27 0.46 -13.33
CA CYS A 857 0.91 -0.38 -13.38
C CYS A 857 0.56 -1.82 -12.99
N VAL A 858 1.57 -2.68 -13.00
CA VAL A 858 1.51 -4.00 -12.38
C VAL A 858 2.65 -4.07 -11.38
N SER A 859 2.33 -3.83 -10.11
CA SER A 859 3.33 -3.91 -9.05
C SER A 859 3.85 -5.33 -8.95
N ALA A 860 5.17 -5.38 -8.95
CA ALA A 860 5.93 -6.56 -9.22
C ALA A 860 7.37 -6.26 -8.73
N THR A 861 7.99 -7.18 -7.97
CA THR A 861 9.46 -7.17 -7.74
C THR A 861 10.08 -8.45 -8.29
N ILE A 862 11.18 -8.33 -9.06
CA ILE A 862 11.94 -9.48 -9.58
C ILE A 862 12.97 -9.91 -8.58
N TYR A 863 12.96 -11.16 -8.12
CA TYR A 863 14.08 -11.73 -7.39
C TYR A 863 14.87 -12.57 -8.40
N PHE A 864 16.17 -12.77 -8.26
CA PHE A 864 16.97 -13.17 -9.43
C PHE A 864 18.21 -13.92 -8.93
N ASP A 865 18.54 -15.12 -9.44
CA ASP A 865 19.75 -15.82 -8.93
C ASP A 865 20.98 -15.04 -9.43
N LYS A 866 21.91 -14.69 -8.55
CA LYS A 866 22.99 -13.75 -8.88
C LYS A 866 24.11 -14.38 -9.72
N GLU A 867 24.25 -15.70 -9.68
CA GLU A 867 25.41 -16.42 -10.24
C GLU A 867 25.04 -17.19 -11.50
N LYS A 868 24.09 -18.12 -11.36
CA LYS A 868 23.48 -18.90 -12.45
C LYS A 868 22.99 -17.97 -13.55
N ASP A 869 22.42 -16.87 -13.11
CA ASP A 869 21.40 -16.13 -13.80
C ASP A 869 21.97 -14.72 -14.07
N GLY A 870 22.36 -14.00 -13.00
CA GLY A 870 22.84 -12.61 -12.97
C GLY A 870 23.50 -12.04 -14.23
N PRO A 871 24.44 -12.74 -14.89
CA PRO A 871 24.95 -12.30 -16.18
C PRO A 871 23.91 -12.02 -17.27
N GLU A 872 22.61 -12.31 -17.17
CA GLU A 872 21.54 -11.94 -18.13
C GLU A 872 20.65 -10.81 -17.54
N VAL A 873 21.22 -9.62 -17.32
CA VAL A 873 20.51 -8.44 -16.78
C VAL A 873 20.53 -7.20 -17.69
N GLU A 874 21.23 -7.10 -18.83
CA GLU A 874 21.06 -5.94 -19.75
C GLU A 874 20.05 -6.17 -20.86
N SER A 875 20.23 -7.15 -21.74
CA SER A 875 19.31 -7.38 -22.85
C SER A 875 17.91 -7.72 -22.34
N MET A 876 17.84 -8.45 -21.21
CA MET A 876 16.78 -8.68 -20.22
C MET A 876 15.98 -7.42 -19.94
N LEU A 877 16.72 -6.34 -19.76
CA LEU A 877 16.28 -5.02 -19.44
C LEU A 877 16.18 -4.15 -20.70
N ALA A 878 16.58 -4.61 -21.91
CA ALA A 878 16.74 -3.81 -23.14
C ALA A 878 15.72 -4.07 -24.25
N MET A 879 15.33 -5.31 -24.52
CA MET A 879 14.11 -5.60 -25.28
C MET A 879 12.83 -5.22 -24.48
N PHE A 880 13.02 -4.46 -23.39
CA PHE A 880 12.26 -4.45 -22.15
C PHE A 880 12.28 -3.15 -21.34
N ILE A 881 13.21 -2.22 -21.56
CA ILE A 881 12.97 -0.83 -21.14
C ILE A 881 12.13 -0.01 -22.12
N PRO A 882 12.00 -0.36 -23.42
CA PRO A 882 10.88 0.09 -24.26
C PRO A 882 9.49 -0.28 -23.69
N ASN A 883 9.45 -0.88 -22.48
CA ASN A 883 8.79 -2.14 -22.19
C ASN A 883 8.71 -2.59 -20.65
N LEU A 884 8.73 -1.79 -19.54
CA LEU A 884 7.70 -1.59 -18.42
C LEU A 884 7.20 -0.26 -17.55
N LYS A 885 6.06 -0.14 -16.83
CA LYS A 885 5.67 1.18 -16.21
C LYS A 885 6.31 1.57 -14.85
N SER A 886 6.55 0.64 -13.94
CA SER A 886 7.13 0.78 -12.56
C SER A 886 8.13 -0.29 -11.88
N VAL A 887 9.46 -0.32 -12.11
CA VAL A 887 10.32 -1.52 -11.84
C VAL A 887 10.82 -1.66 -10.41
N SER A 888 11.05 -2.90 -9.98
CA SER A 888 11.96 -3.27 -8.87
C SER A 888 12.62 -4.63 -9.16
N MET A 889 13.96 -4.74 -9.13
CA MET A 889 14.67 -6.03 -9.11
C MET A 889 15.23 -6.31 -7.70
N LEU A 890 15.77 -7.51 -7.49
CA LEU A 890 16.30 -8.02 -6.23
C LEU A 890 17.09 -9.31 -6.51
N PRO A 891 18.30 -9.54 -5.98
CA PRO A 891 18.90 -10.87 -6.05
C PRO A 891 18.20 -11.84 -5.07
N HIS A 892 18.35 -13.15 -5.28
CA HIS A 892 18.05 -14.13 -4.24
C HIS A 892 19.03 -14.03 -3.09
N SER A 893 18.55 -13.61 -1.93
CA SER A 893 19.18 -13.92 -0.66
C SER A 893 19.01 -15.42 -0.38
N GLY A 894 20.10 -16.18 -0.34
CA GLY A 894 20.07 -17.53 0.23
C GLY A 894 19.79 -17.43 1.74
N HIS A 895 18.78 -18.14 2.24
CA HIS A 895 18.27 -17.94 3.59
C HIS A 895 19.11 -18.65 4.66
N GLY A 896 20.22 -18.02 5.08
CA GLY A 896 20.99 -18.40 6.27
C GLY A 896 20.28 -18.10 7.60
N TYR A 897 18.97 -17.84 7.59
CA TYR A 897 18.20 -17.42 8.77
C TYR A 897 17.57 -18.62 9.47
N ALA A 898 17.91 -18.84 10.74
CA ALA A 898 17.34 -19.92 11.56
C ALA A 898 15.81 -19.81 11.78
N GLN A 899 15.20 -18.66 11.46
CA GLN A 899 13.75 -18.43 11.52
C GLN A 899 13.25 -17.72 10.26
N ALA A 900 13.44 -18.38 9.12
CA ALA A 900 12.91 -17.93 7.83
C ALA A 900 11.38 -17.73 7.89
N PRO A 901 10.83 -16.62 7.33
CA PRO A 901 9.39 -16.37 7.24
C PRO A 901 8.60 -17.50 6.55
N TYR A 902 9.25 -18.20 5.63
CA TYR A 902 8.77 -19.37 4.91
C TYR A 902 9.84 -20.47 5.02
N GLU A 903 9.45 -21.70 5.37
CA GLU A 903 10.32 -22.88 5.34
C GLU A 903 9.66 -24.06 4.61
N LYS A 904 10.36 -24.54 3.59
CA LYS A 904 9.98 -25.68 2.74
C LYS A 904 9.78 -26.95 3.55
N ILE A 905 8.69 -27.67 3.29
CA ILE A 905 8.52 -29.07 3.69
C ILE A 905 8.06 -29.94 2.50
N SER A 906 7.96 -31.25 2.67
CA SER A 906 7.44 -32.19 1.67
C SER A 906 5.92 -32.38 1.79
N LEU A 907 5.29 -33.02 0.79
CA LEU A 907 3.88 -33.46 0.86
C LEU A 907 3.61 -34.34 2.09
N ASP A 908 4.54 -35.27 2.39
CA ASP A 908 4.40 -36.14 3.56
C ASP A 908 4.46 -35.36 4.88
N GLU A 909 5.40 -34.41 4.99
CA GLU A 909 5.56 -33.57 6.17
C GLU A 909 4.39 -32.60 6.34
N TYR A 910 3.82 -32.07 5.25
CA TYR A 910 2.56 -31.33 5.31
C TYR A 910 1.40 -32.21 5.77
N ASN A 911 1.19 -33.37 5.17
CA ASN A 911 0.09 -34.28 5.57
C ASN A 911 0.22 -34.70 7.05
N ARG A 912 1.46 -34.88 7.53
CA ARG A 912 1.78 -35.12 8.94
C ARG A 912 1.40 -33.91 9.82
N ARG A 913 1.87 -32.71 9.46
CA ARG A 913 1.69 -31.48 10.25
C ARG A 913 0.30 -30.84 10.16
N LYS A 914 -0.44 -31.01 9.06
CA LYS A 914 -1.82 -30.47 8.85
C LYS A 914 -2.78 -30.91 9.95
N ASN A 915 -2.49 -32.06 10.56
CA ASN A 915 -3.27 -32.72 11.59
C ASN A 915 -2.64 -32.64 13.00
N GLU A 916 -1.49 -31.95 13.19
CA GLU A 916 -0.85 -31.78 14.51
C GLU A 916 -1.68 -30.88 15.43
N PHE A 917 -2.32 -29.86 14.87
CA PHE A 917 -3.17 -28.92 15.60
C PHE A 917 -4.65 -29.06 15.21
N LYS A 918 -5.52 -28.77 16.18
CA LYS A 918 -6.98 -28.79 16.03
C LYS A 918 -7.47 -27.47 15.41
N PRO A 919 -8.69 -27.42 14.86
CA PRO A 919 -9.34 -26.17 14.51
C PRO A 919 -9.30 -25.17 15.69
N ILE A 920 -8.82 -23.96 15.42
CA ILE A 920 -8.47 -22.97 16.45
C ILE A 920 -9.76 -22.25 16.92
N ASP A 921 -10.12 -22.38 18.20
CA ASP A 921 -11.35 -21.76 18.72
C ASP A 921 -11.17 -20.27 19.07
N TYR A 922 -11.29 -19.43 18.05
CA TYR A 922 -11.29 -17.98 18.19
C TYR A 922 -12.53 -17.40 18.92
N LYS A 923 -13.56 -18.19 19.27
CA LYS A 923 -14.74 -17.68 20.01
C LYS A 923 -14.41 -17.32 21.45
N SER A 924 -13.36 -17.93 22.00
CA SER A 924 -12.80 -17.60 23.30
C SER A 924 -12.11 -16.22 23.35
N VAL A 925 -11.68 -15.71 22.19
CA VAL A 925 -10.82 -14.53 22.08
C VAL A 925 -11.59 -13.25 22.39
N LYS A 926 -11.11 -12.51 23.40
CA LYS A 926 -11.63 -11.21 23.81
C LYS A 926 -10.52 -10.16 23.71
N ASN A 927 -10.91 -8.93 23.41
CA ASN A 927 -10.02 -7.76 23.34
C ASN A 927 -8.81 -7.89 22.38
N ASN A 928 -8.83 -8.84 21.44
CA ASN A 928 -7.86 -8.90 20.36
C ASN A 928 -8.00 -7.65 19.49
N VAL A 929 -6.96 -6.81 19.50
CA VAL A 929 -6.85 -5.68 18.59
C VAL A 929 -5.62 -5.87 17.69
N PRO A 930 -5.82 -6.01 16.37
CA PRO A 930 -4.79 -6.11 15.33
C PRO A 930 -3.47 -5.37 15.55
N SER A 931 -2.46 -6.10 16.01
CA SER A 931 -1.05 -5.70 15.97
C SER A 931 -0.36 -6.28 14.73
N GLY A 932 -0.01 -5.42 13.77
CA GLY A 932 0.88 -5.77 12.66
C GLY A 932 2.25 -6.25 13.15
N SER A 933 2.97 -7.02 12.33
CA SER A 933 4.32 -7.47 12.69
C SER A 933 5.27 -6.27 12.87
N LYS A 934 6.15 -6.35 13.87
CA LYS A 934 7.27 -5.40 14.03
C LYS A 934 8.31 -5.56 12.92
N PHE A 935 8.54 -6.80 12.50
CA PHE A 935 9.58 -7.19 11.54
C PHE A 935 9.01 -7.62 10.18
N CYS A 936 9.90 -7.85 9.22
CA CYS A 936 9.57 -8.19 7.85
C CYS A 936 8.76 -9.49 7.75
N SER A 937 7.85 -9.54 6.77
CA SER A 937 7.06 -10.73 6.42
C SER A 937 7.56 -11.42 5.14
N GLY A 938 8.75 -11.04 4.69
CA GLY A 938 9.53 -11.56 3.57
C GLY A 938 11.01 -11.20 3.79
N ASP A 939 11.88 -11.54 2.86
CA ASP A 939 13.08 -12.28 3.27
C ASP A 939 14.43 -11.53 3.18
N THR A 940 14.36 -10.20 3.27
CA THR A 940 15.49 -9.31 3.58
C THR A 940 15.03 -8.14 4.44
N CYS A 941 15.70 -7.89 5.57
CA CYS A 941 15.87 -6.58 6.20
C CYS A 941 16.71 -6.70 7.48
N GLU A 942 18.03 -6.85 7.35
CA GLU A 942 19.04 -6.29 8.29
C GLU A 942 20.46 -6.46 7.72
N LEU A 943 21.23 -5.37 7.78
CA LEU A 943 22.69 -5.23 7.80
C LEU A 943 22.97 -4.06 8.75
#